data_AF-A0A438CDP7-F1
#
_entry.id   AF-A0A438CDP7-F1
#
_cell.length_a   1.000
_cell.length_b   1.000
_cell.length_c   1.000
_cell.angle_alpha   90.00
_cell.angle_beta   90.00
_cell.angle_gamma   90.00
#
_symmetry.space_group_name_H-M   'P 1'
#
loop_
_entity.id
_entity.type
_entity.pdbx_description
1 polymer ?
#
loop_
_entity_poly.entity_id
_entity_poly.type
_entity_poly.pdbx_seq_one_letter_code
_entity_poly.pdbx_strand_id
1 'polypeptide(L)'
;MEIQMAQHFNELSGISGSIPLGSFNAMFNFTGSWHVDAAATKSLAMVGYYIPLFTVELANSNLVLRDEIKRAVPFTWDPTSLASFIENYGTHIVTSATIGGRDVVYVRQHQSSPLSSSDIENYVKDIGDQRFLDPKSQPTAAPLKYKDKASICTACFNTVIASEIIFRRRGGDDLEQSHAKWSETVELAPDVINMKFVPIVSLLDSVPGLKHLARAVDLYLESRVWAPELNKLQRKEPVCPSLQFSLMGPKLYISPDQVTVGRKPVTGLRLSLEGSKQNRLAIHLQHLVSLPKILQPHWDAHMAIGAPKWQGPEEQDSRWFEPIKWKNFSHVSTAPIEHTEICIGDLSGVHIVTGAQLGVWDFGAKSVLHLKLLFSKVPGCTIRRSVWDHSPSTPSTSQKPDGSSSSLSNEKTEDKKGDSSSQTGKLIKIVDLTEMSKGPQDIPGHWLVTGAKLGVDKGKIVLRIKVGTFHVALESFDASCGLHLNIAPEVTAHGVTKEAPACVHKKSSPRKLLFSKDLVAMEKGELVEGKVDWKGRTAIKNKHGGQRFSSLILASFALENMATVALAVNLVTYFNGVMHFSIADAANELTNYMGTAYILSIVVAFLADAYIGRFYAVLVSAFIELVGLGLLAVQAHYPKLKPPTCVIFDPTADCQQVHGGNAALLFVALYLVAAGTAGIKAALPTHGADQFDEKDPQEAMQMSSFFNGLLLALCVGGAVSLTLVVWIQDNKGWDKGFGVPTLAIFLAMIVFAVGLPRYRIHVIQGTSAITEIIQVLVASFRNRKLPLPDDPAELYEIDKDKEAATEAEFLPHRDIYRFLDKAAIQTTLLGNSDKPETPNPWKLCRVTQVENAKIIAGMVPIFCCTIIMTLCLAQLQTFSIEQGLTMDTRVANSFNIPPASLPILPVIFMIILIPVYDRIFVPYARALLASARASPTCSALALA
;
A
#
# COMPACT_ATOMS: atom_id res chain seq x y z
N MET A 1 -31.07 21.93 35.30
CA MET A 1 -30.63 22.99 34.37
C MET A 1 -30.65 22.48 32.93
N GLU A 2 -29.91 21.40 32.60
CA GLU A 2 -29.93 20.81 31.25
C GLU A 2 -31.30 20.28 30.81
N ILE A 3 -32.01 19.52 31.65
CA ILE A 3 -33.36 19.02 31.35
C ILE A 3 -34.36 20.17 31.11
N GLN A 4 -34.23 21.29 31.84
CA GLN A 4 -35.10 22.45 31.69
C GLN A 4 -34.83 23.20 30.38
N MET A 5 -33.56 23.31 29.97
CA MET A 5 -33.21 23.93 28.70
C MET A 5 -33.61 23.02 27.52
N ALA A 6 -33.44 21.71 27.65
CA ALA A 6 -33.93 20.74 26.66
C ALA A 6 -35.46 20.81 26.50
N GLN A 7 -36.20 20.86 27.62
CA GLN A 7 -37.65 21.06 27.61
C GLN A 7 -38.04 22.37 26.92
N HIS A 8 -37.34 23.46 27.20
CA HIS A 8 -37.58 24.74 26.54
C HIS A 8 -37.39 24.68 25.01
N PHE A 9 -36.33 24.03 24.53
CA PHE A 9 -36.09 23.83 23.09
C PHE A 9 -37.11 22.89 22.44
N ASN A 10 -37.58 21.88 23.18
CA ASN A 10 -38.65 20.99 22.72
C ASN A 10 -39.98 21.74 22.57
N GLU A 11 -40.32 22.58 23.56
CA GLU A 11 -41.49 23.46 23.52
C GLU A 11 -41.43 24.43 22.34
N LEU A 12 -40.28 25.06 22.09
CA LEU A 12 -40.05 25.91 20.91
C LEU A 12 -40.23 25.17 19.58
N SER A 13 -40.03 23.85 19.58
CA SER A 13 -40.18 22.96 18.42
C SER A 13 -41.55 22.27 18.36
N GLY A 14 -42.47 22.59 19.28
CA GLY A 14 -43.82 22.01 19.32
C GLY A 14 -43.91 20.56 19.83
N ILE A 15 -42.86 20.05 20.48
CA ILE A 15 -42.78 18.66 20.95
C ILE A 15 -42.88 18.63 22.47
N SER A 16 -43.78 17.80 23.01
CA SER A 16 -43.91 17.56 24.44
C SER A 16 -42.98 16.43 24.89
N GLY A 17 -42.14 16.68 25.91
CA GLY A 17 -41.26 15.66 26.49
C GLY A 17 -39.96 16.21 27.04
N SER A 18 -39.29 15.41 27.88
CA SER A 18 -37.98 15.73 28.48
C SER A 18 -36.78 15.20 27.71
N ILE A 19 -37.00 14.42 26.64
CA ILE A 19 -35.93 13.86 25.82
C ILE A 19 -35.41 14.97 24.90
N PRO A 20 -34.12 15.35 24.95
CA PRO A 20 -33.59 16.41 24.12
C PRO A 20 -33.66 16.05 22.63
N LEU A 21 -34.11 16.99 21.81
CA LEU A 21 -34.10 16.82 20.35
C LEU A 21 -32.68 16.67 19.82
N GLY A 22 -32.53 15.96 18.70
CA GLY A 22 -31.25 15.87 18.00
C GLY A 22 -30.67 17.26 17.65
N SER A 23 -31.52 18.24 17.34
CA SER A 23 -31.10 19.62 17.13
C SER A 23 -30.49 20.25 18.39
N PHE A 24 -31.04 19.99 19.58
CA PHE A 24 -30.49 20.43 20.86
C PHE A 24 -29.15 19.78 21.17
N ASN A 25 -29.05 18.46 20.95
CA ASN A 25 -27.78 17.73 21.10
C ASN A 25 -26.71 18.27 20.14
N ALA A 26 -27.09 18.64 18.91
CA ALA A 26 -26.19 19.24 17.93
C ALA A 26 -25.66 20.63 18.32
N MET A 27 -26.50 21.42 19.02
CA MET A 27 -26.17 22.79 19.45
C MET A 27 -25.10 22.79 20.53
N PHE A 28 -25.17 21.85 21.48
CA PHE A 28 -24.25 21.72 22.62
C PHE A 28 -23.20 20.60 22.46
N ASN A 29 -23.10 20.00 21.27
CA ASN A 29 -22.14 18.94 20.93
C ASN A 29 -22.26 17.69 21.84
N PHE A 30 -23.49 17.32 22.19
CA PHE A 30 -23.77 16.09 22.94
C PHE A 30 -23.67 14.84 22.05
N THR A 31 -23.11 13.77 22.62
CA THR A 31 -22.70 12.51 21.97
C THR A 31 -23.77 11.42 22.03
N GLY A 32 -25.05 11.80 21.99
CA GLY A 32 -26.18 10.88 21.79
C GLY A 32 -26.65 10.14 23.04
N SER A 33 -25.80 9.83 24.02
CA SER A 33 -26.27 9.34 25.33
C SER A 33 -26.52 10.50 26.30
N TRP A 34 -27.68 11.14 26.17
CA TRP A 34 -28.02 12.35 26.94
C TRP A 34 -27.84 12.19 28.45
N HIS A 35 -28.01 10.98 28.99
CA HIS A 35 -27.76 10.70 30.42
C HIS A 35 -26.29 10.86 30.83
N VAL A 36 -25.35 10.44 29.98
CA VAL A 36 -23.91 10.53 30.25
C VAL A 36 -23.43 11.95 30.02
N ASP A 37 -23.91 12.57 28.96
CA ASP A 37 -23.60 13.96 28.63
C ASP A 37 -24.14 14.94 29.68
N ALA A 38 -25.33 14.67 30.22
CA ALA A 38 -25.89 15.42 31.33
C ALA A 38 -25.12 15.23 32.63
N ALA A 39 -24.63 14.03 32.91
CA ALA A 39 -23.79 13.77 34.08
C ALA A 39 -22.42 14.48 34.00
N ALA A 40 -21.92 14.72 32.78
CA ALA A 40 -20.67 15.39 32.51
C ALA A 40 -20.79 16.93 32.41
N THR A 41 -22.00 17.49 32.48
CA THR A 41 -22.25 18.92 32.22
C THR A 41 -22.78 19.63 33.47
N LYS A 42 -22.09 20.70 33.89
CA LYS A 42 -22.42 21.51 35.07
C LYS A 42 -23.47 22.58 34.77
N SER A 43 -23.28 23.30 33.66
CA SER A 43 -24.18 24.36 33.21
C SER A 43 -24.10 24.52 31.68
N LEU A 44 -25.18 25.08 31.11
CA LEU A 44 -25.28 25.42 29.69
C LEU A 44 -25.67 26.89 29.58
N ALA A 45 -25.11 27.58 28.59
CA ALA A 45 -25.46 28.95 28.27
C ALA A 45 -25.46 29.15 26.75
N MET A 46 -26.23 30.14 26.29
CA MET A 46 -26.24 30.54 24.88
C MET A 46 -26.40 32.06 24.78
N VAL A 47 -25.75 32.66 23.77
CA VAL A 47 -25.90 34.07 23.43
C VAL A 47 -25.85 34.21 21.92
N GLY A 48 -26.78 34.94 21.32
CA GLY A 48 -26.84 35.06 19.88
C GLY A 48 -27.99 35.91 19.37
N TYR A 49 -27.95 36.21 18.08
CA TYR A 49 -28.96 36.99 17.38
C TYR A 49 -29.74 36.11 16.41
N TYR A 50 -31.05 36.36 16.35
CA TYR A 50 -31.97 35.72 15.41
C TYR A 50 -32.63 36.82 14.59
N ILE A 51 -32.53 36.70 13.26
CA ILE A 51 -33.09 37.62 12.28
C ILE A 51 -34.15 36.83 11.50
N PRO A 52 -35.39 36.70 12.02
CA PRO A 52 -36.48 36.06 11.29
C PRO A 52 -36.98 36.99 10.17
N LEU A 53 -37.04 36.49 8.93
CA LEU A 53 -37.60 37.25 7.81
C LEU A 53 -39.08 36.92 7.61
N PHE A 54 -39.43 35.63 7.59
CA PHE A 54 -40.81 35.18 7.46
C PHE A 54 -41.00 33.79 8.07
N THR A 55 -42.21 33.51 8.54
CA THR A 55 -42.59 32.19 9.07
C THR A 55 -43.71 31.63 8.22
N VAL A 56 -43.54 30.40 7.76
CA VAL A 56 -44.56 29.62 7.06
C VAL A 56 -45.21 28.70 8.09
N GLU A 57 -46.51 28.86 8.34
CA GLU A 57 -47.29 27.98 9.23
C GLU A 57 -48.46 27.36 8.47
N LEU A 58 -48.82 26.11 8.81
CA LEU A 58 -50.02 25.47 8.29
C LEU A 58 -51.26 26.22 8.79
N ALA A 59 -52.12 26.66 7.85
CA ALA A 59 -53.31 27.45 8.17
C ALA A 59 -54.38 26.69 9.00
N ASN A 60 -54.36 25.35 8.98
CA ASN A 60 -55.35 24.53 9.67
C ASN A 60 -54.67 23.70 10.77
N SER A 61 -55.09 23.90 12.02
CA SER A 61 -54.53 23.22 13.19
C SER A 61 -55.07 21.80 13.38
N ASN A 62 -56.18 21.44 12.73
CA ASN A 62 -56.79 20.11 12.81
C ASN A 62 -56.27 19.21 11.70
N LEU A 63 -55.09 18.61 11.91
CA LEU A 63 -54.47 17.68 10.98
C LEU A 63 -55.19 16.32 11.02
N VAL A 64 -55.66 15.85 9.87
CA VAL A 64 -56.25 14.50 9.71
C VAL A 64 -55.39 13.69 8.74
N LEU A 65 -54.91 12.52 9.20
CA LEU A 65 -54.17 11.60 8.34
C LEU A 65 -55.11 10.91 7.34
N ARG A 66 -54.67 10.82 6.09
CA ARG A 66 -55.35 10.04 5.04
C ARG A 66 -55.48 8.58 5.45
N ASP A 67 -56.62 7.96 5.11
CA ASP A 67 -56.91 6.56 5.51
C ASP A 67 -55.96 5.53 4.88
N GLU A 68 -55.27 5.89 3.80
CA GLU A 68 -54.18 5.09 3.20
C GLU A 68 -53.00 4.94 4.15
N ILE A 69 -52.64 6.01 4.88
CA ILE A 69 -51.54 6.03 5.84
C ILE A 69 -51.92 5.20 7.07
N LYS A 70 -53.17 5.33 7.53
CA LYS A 70 -53.70 4.51 8.64
C LYS A 70 -53.66 3.01 8.32
N ARG A 71 -53.99 2.62 7.08
CA ARG A 71 -53.92 1.23 6.61
C ARG A 71 -52.51 0.69 6.43
N ALA A 72 -51.51 1.56 6.25
CA ALA A 72 -50.13 1.17 6.07
C ALA A 72 -49.41 0.84 7.40
N VAL A 73 -50.01 1.15 8.56
CA VAL A 73 -49.43 0.85 9.87
C VAL A 73 -49.36 -0.68 10.07
N PRO A 74 -48.17 -1.27 10.30
CA PRO A 74 -48.04 -2.71 10.50
C PRO A 74 -48.77 -3.19 11.76
N PHE A 75 -49.55 -4.26 11.62
CA PHE A 75 -50.35 -4.83 12.71
C PHE A 75 -49.52 -5.63 13.73
N THR A 76 -48.32 -6.08 13.36
CA THR A 76 -47.42 -6.90 14.18
C THR A 76 -46.05 -6.27 14.31
N TRP A 77 -45.28 -6.68 15.32
CA TRP A 77 -43.88 -6.27 15.50
C TRP A 77 -42.98 -6.94 14.45
N ASP A 78 -43.01 -6.40 13.24
CA ASP A 78 -42.06 -6.74 12.17
C ASP A 78 -41.13 -5.55 11.93
N PRO A 79 -39.84 -5.64 12.33
CA PRO A 79 -38.87 -4.55 12.17
C PRO A 79 -38.77 -4.03 10.74
N THR A 80 -38.91 -4.93 9.75
CA THR A 80 -38.80 -4.60 8.32
C THR A 80 -39.99 -3.77 7.83
N SER A 81 -41.21 -4.16 8.18
CA SER A 81 -42.42 -3.40 7.84
C SER A 81 -42.52 -2.09 8.60
N LEU A 82 -42.10 -2.05 9.87
CA LEU A 82 -42.07 -0.83 10.68
C LEU A 82 -41.02 0.17 10.17
N ALA A 83 -39.84 -0.33 9.78
CA ALA A 83 -38.81 0.47 9.11
C ALA A 83 -39.32 1.06 7.80
N SER A 84 -39.95 0.24 6.95
CA SER A 84 -40.54 0.67 5.68
C SER A 84 -41.63 1.74 5.88
N PHE A 85 -42.46 1.60 6.90
CA PHE A 85 -43.46 2.62 7.25
C PHE A 85 -42.80 3.97 7.60
N ILE A 86 -41.80 3.95 8.47
CA ILE A 86 -41.08 5.17 8.89
C ILE A 86 -40.34 5.80 7.71
N GLU A 87 -39.73 5.01 6.82
CA GLU A 87 -39.03 5.52 5.64
C GLU A 87 -39.96 6.17 4.60
N ASN A 88 -41.22 5.73 4.54
CA ASN A 88 -42.19 6.21 3.56
C ASN A 88 -43.02 7.39 4.08
N TYR A 89 -43.34 7.42 5.37
CA TYR A 89 -44.25 8.43 5.95
C TYR A 89 -43.60 9.36 6.99
N GLY A 90 -42.37 9.06 7.42
CA GLY A 90 -41.65 9.83 8.44
C GLY A 90 -42.18 9.60 9.86
N THR A 91 -41.55 10.25 10.84
CA THR A 91 -41.92 10.17 12.27
C THR A 91 -42.71 11.39 12.75
N HIS A 92 -42.49 12.55 12.13
CA HIS A 92 -43.09 13.84 12.51
C HIS A 92 -43.53 14.63 11.28
N ILE A 93 -44.57 15.43 11.44
CA ILE A 93 -45.09 16.35 10.42
C ILE A 93 -44.61 17.76 10.76
N VAL A 94 -44.01 18.45 9.79
CA VAL A 94 -43.60 19.86 9.96
C VAL A 94 -44.83 20.75 9.88
N THR A 95 -45.12 21.50 10.94
CA THR A 95 -46.29 22.40 11.02
C THR A 95 -45.96 23.86 10.82
N SER A 96 -44.72 24.24 11.08
CA SER A 96 -44.20 25.56 10.73
C SER A 96 -42.70 25.54 10.48
N ALA A 97 -42.22 26.49 9.69
CA ALA A 97 -40.81 26.76 9.47
C ALA A 97 -40.57 28.27 9.47
N THR A 98 -39.61 28.74 10.27
CA THR A 98 -39.16 30.14 10.30
C THR A 98 -37.90 30.27 9.47
N ILE A 99 -37.91 31.19 8.51
CA ILE A 99 -36.85 31.44 7.54
C ILE A 99 -36.19 32.80 7.85
N GLY A 100 -34.86 32.83 7.84
CA GLY A 100 -34.06 34.01 8.14
C GLY A 100 -32.59 33.68 8.42
N GLY A 101 -31.97 34.43 9.32
CA GLY A 101 -30.59 34.22 9.75
C GLY A 101 -30.48 34.04 11.26
N ARG A 102 -29.51 33.24 11.73
CA ARG A 102 -29.17 33.15 13.15
C ARG A 102 -27.65 33.06 13.32
N ASP A 103 -27.14 33.73 14.34
CA ASP A 103 -25.73 33.69 14.74
C ASP A 103 -25.63 33.55 16.25
N VAL A 104 -25.30 32.35 16.72
CA VAL A 104 -25.41 31.95 18.12
C VAL A 104 -24.14 31.28 18.62
N VAL A 105 -23.71 31.66 19.81
CA VAL A 105 -22.65 31.04 20.59
C VAL A 105 -23.30 30.17 21.66
N TYR A 106 -22.94 28.90 21.70
CA TYR A 106 -23.33 27.96 22.74
C TYR A 106 -22.13 27.67 23.64
N VAL A 107 -22.33 27.67 24.94
CA VAL A 107 -21.29 27.41 25.94
C VAL A 107 -21.73 26.24 26.82
N ARG A 108 -20.88 25.22 26.91
CA ARG A 108 -21.07 24.03 27.75
C ARG A 108 -20.01 24.00 28.83
N GLN A 109 -20.42 24.04 30.10
CA GLN A 109 -19.51 23.89 31.23
C GLN A 109 -19.39 22.43 31.64
N HIS A 110 -18.16 21.91 31.68
CA HIS A 110 -17.91 20.54 32.14
C HIS A 110 -18.04 20.42 33.67
N GLN A 111 -18.44 19.25 34.16
CA GLN A 111 -18.65 18.98 35.59
C GLN A 111 -17.38 19.18 36.43
N SER A 112 -16.21 19.01 35.83
CA SER A 112 -14.91 19.25 36.46
C SER A 112 -14.51 20.73 36.55
N SER A 113 -15.36 21.65 36.07
CA SER A 113 -15.06 23.08 36.06
C SER A 113 -15.12 23.70 37.47
N PRO A 114 -14.05 24.38 37.91
CA PRO A 114 -14.04 25.11 39.17
C PRO A 114 -14.86 26.42 39.12
N LEU A 115 -15.29 26.86 37.93
CA LEU A 115 -16.02 28.13 37.75
C LEU A 115 -17.41 28.09 38.36
N SER A 116 -17.84 29.21 38.95
CA SER A 116 -19.20 29.42 39.42
C SER A 116 -20.13 29.80 38.26
N SER A 117 -21.45 29.70 38.46
CA SER A 117 -22.43 30.08 37.42
C SER A 117 -22.34 31.57 37.06
N SER A 118 -22.01 32.44 38.02
CA SER A 118 -21.82 33.88 37.78
C SER A 118 -20.58 34.19 36.93
N ASP A 119 -19.51 33.40 37.08
CA ASP A 119 -18.32 33.55 36.25
C ASP A 119 -18.62 33.21 34.79
N ILE A 120 -19.43 32.17 34.57
CA ILE A 120 -19.87 31.78 33.22
C ILE A 120 -20.82 32.80 32.61
N GLU A 121 -21.72 33.37 33.40
CA GLU A 121 -22.62 34.42 32.92
C GLU A 121 -21.84 35.67 32.46
N ASN A 122 -20.87 36.13 33.25
CA ASN A 122 -19.97 37.21 32.87
C ASN A 122 -19.13 36.85 31.63
N TYR A 123 -18.64 35.61 31.56
CA TYR A 123 -17.85 35.13 30.43
C TYR A 123 -18.65 35.08 29.11
N VAL A 124 -19.89 34.59 29.16
CA VAL A 124 -20.79 34.55 28.00
C VAL A 124 -21.13 35.96 27.54
N LYS A 125 -21.29 36.90 28.48
CA LYS A 125 -21.50 38.31 28.19
C LYS A 125 -20.30 38.94 27.49
N ASP A 126 -19.09 38.72 28.00
CA ASP A 126 -17.85 39.23 27.38
C ASP A 126 -17.65 38.68 25.96
N ILE A 127 -17.97 37.40 25.72
CA ILE A 127 -17.92 36.80 24.37
C ILE A 127 -18.96 37.43 23.44
N GLY A 128 -20.17 37.65 23.96
CA GLY A 128 -21.24 38.32 23.22
C GLY A 128 -20.83 39.74 22.82
N ASP A 129 -20.27 40.49 23.76
CA ASP A 129 -19.81 41.87 23.56
C ASP A 129 -18.66 41.93 22.55
N GLN A 130 -17.67 41.04 22.61
CA GLN A 130 -16.58 40.97 21.64
C GLN A 130 -17.04 40.58 20.22
N ARG A 131 -18.07 39.72 20.12
CA ARG A 131 -18.49 39.15 18.83
C ARG A 131 -19.55 39.98 18.12
N PHE A 132 -20.42 40.63 18.87
CA PHE A 132 -21.60 41.31 18.33
C PHE A 132 -21.53 42.84 18.42
N LEU A 133 -20.57 43.44 19.15
CA LEU A 133 -20.38 44.90 19.15
C LEU A 133 -19.34 45.32 18.09
N ASP A 134 -19.71 46.29 17.25
CA ASP A 134 -18.85 46.89 16.24
C ASP A 134 -17.99 48.01 16.87
N PRO A 135 -16.69 48.18 16.53
CA PRO A 135 -15.78 49.12 17.20
C PRO A 135 -16.09 50.62 16.97
N LYS A 136 -17.23 50.96 16.36
CA LYS A 136 -17.62 52.34 16.04
C LYS A 136 -18.26 53.12 17.19
N SER A 137 -18.37 52.55 18.39
CA SER A 137 -19.04 53.20 19.52
C SER A 137 -18.24 53.25 20.83
N GLN A 138 -16.94 53.61 20.79
CA GLN A 138 -16.30 54.21 21.97
C GLN A 138 -15.45 55.44 21.64
N PRO A 139 -15.55 56.53 22.43
CA PRO A 139 -14.75 57.73 22.26
C PRO A 139 -13.35 57.57 22.88
N THR A 140 -12.36 57.98 22.09
CA THR A 140 -10.98 58.39 22.42
C THR A 140 -10.54 58.26 23.89
N ALA A 141 -9.73 57.24 24.19
CA ALA A 141 -8.74 57.28 25.27
C ALA A 141 -7.50 56.46 24.87
N ALA A 142 -6.33 56.97 25.24
CA ALA A 142 -5.01 56.77 24.64
C ALA A 142 -4.44 55.33 24.63
N PRO A 143 -3.48 55.03 23.73
CA PRO A 143 -2.84 53.72 23.64
C PRO A 143 -1.86 53.51 24.81
N LEU A 144 -2.25 52.68 25.78
CA LEU A 144 -1.38 52.28 26.88
C LEU A 144 -0.54 51.05 26.48
N LYS A 145 0.75 51.29 26.31
CA LYS A 145 1.83 50.29 26.24
C LYS A 145 1.76 49.33 27.43
N TYR A 146 1.91 48.03 27.17
CA TYR A 146 2.43 47.08 28.16
C TYR A 146 3.43 46.13 27.49
N LYS A 147 4.68 46.57 27.48
CA LYS A 147 5.86 45.69 27.51
C LYS A 147 5.97 45.20 28.97
N ASP A 148 6.40 43.95 29.15
CA ASP A 148 6.71 43.32 30.43
C ASP A 148 5.52 42.96 31.33
N LYS A 149 4.86 41.84 30.98
CA LYS A 149 4.56 40.75 31.93
C LYS A 149 4.14 39.49 31.19
N ALA A 150 5.12 38.61 30.99
CA ALA A 150 4.96 37.17 30.80
C ALA A 150 4.41 36.48 32.07
N SER A 151 3.34 37.02 32.68
CA SER A 151 2.81 36.53 33.97
C SER A 151 1.30 36.73 34.15
N ILE A 152 0.55 37.07 33.10
CA ILE A 152 -0.93 37.05 33.15
C ILE A 152 -1.54 36.18 32.03
N CYS A 153 -0.77 35.79 30.99
CA CYS A 153 -1.20 34.81 29.99
C CYS A 153 -1.10 33.34 30.43
N THR A 154 -0.86 33.07 31.72
CA THR A 154 -0.83 31.70 32.26
C THR A 154 -2.03 31.41 33.18
N ALA A 155 -2.81 32.42 33.57
CA ALA A 155 -4.04 32.23 34.35
C ALA A 155 -5.28 32.05 33.46
N CYS A 156 -5.36 32.74 32.31
CA CYS A 156 -6.47 32.61 31.36
C CYS A 156 -6.38 31.35 30.47
N PHE A 157 -5.18 30.79 30.29
CA PHE A 157 -5.03 29.49 29.61
C PHE A 157 -5.44 28.30 30.48
N ASN A 158 -5.53 28.47 31.81
CA ASN A 158 -5.98 27.44 32.73
C ASN A 158 -7.50 27.43 32.95
N THR A 159 -8.23 28.46 32.50
CA THR A 159 -9.69 28.55 32.64
C THR A 159 -10.45 27.90 31.47
N VAL A 160 -9.78 27.66 30.34
CA VAL A 160 -10.36 27.03 29.14
C VAL A 160 -10.42 25.49 29.26
N ILE A 161 -9.85 24.91 30.31
CA ILE A 161 -9.79 23.44 30.46
C ILE A 161 -11.15 22.82 30.89
N ALA A 162 -12.19 23.62 31.14
CA ALA A 162 -13.46 23.08 31.61
C ALA A 162 -14.73 23.69 30.99
N SER A 163 -14.64 24.40 29.86
CA SER A 163 -15.81 24.94 29.16
C SER A 163 -15.62 24.89 27.65
N GLU A 164 -16.55 24.26 26.94
CA GLU A 164 -16.56 24.13 25.48
C GLU A 164 -17.42 25.25 24.87
N ILE A 165 -16.91 25.93 23.84
CA ILE A 165 -17.56 27.07 23.18
C ILE A 165 -17.80 26.71 21.72
N ILE A 166 -19.04 26.84 21.27
CA ILE A 166 -19.49 26.39 19.95
C ILE A 166 -20.16 27.56 19.23
N PHE A 167 -19.58 27.96 18.10
CA PHE A 167 -20.13 28.99 17.23
C PHE A 167 -21.01 28.34 16.14
N ARG A 168 -22.25 28.79 16.00
CA ARG A 168 -23.19 28.30 14.98
C ARG A 168 -23.88 29.46 14.28
N ARG A 169 -23.70 29.52 12.97
CA ARG A 169 -24.37 30.47 12.08
C ARG A 169 -25.20 29.71 11.04
N ARG A 170 -26.34 30.28 10.63
CA ARG A 170 -27.19 29.82 9.51
C ARG A 170 -27.90 31.00 8.87
N GLY A 171 -28.06 30.98 7.55
CA GLY A 171 -28.62 32.08 6.76
C GLY A 171 -27.62 33.24 6.62
N GLY A 172 -27.62 33.91 5.48
CA GLY A 172 -26.59 34.88 5.08
C GLY A 172 -25.32 34.21 4.52
N ASP A 173 -24.30 35.02 4.24
CA ASP A 173 -22.99 34.54 3.78
C ASP A 173 -22.14 34.03 4.95
N ASP A 174 -21.95 32.72 5.01
CA ASP A 174 -21.18 32.05 6.07
C ASP A 174 -19.67 32.40 6.07
N LEU A 175 -19.15 33.03 4.99
CA LEU A 175 -17.73 33.42 4.88
C LEU A 175 -17.43 34.77 5.55
N GLU A 176 -18.44 35.60 5.81
CA GLU A 176 -18.24 36.94 6.37
C GLU A 176 -17.98 36.87 7.89
N GLN A 177 -16.85 37.38 8.37
CA GLN A 177 -16.48 37.20 9.79
C GLN A 177 -17.18 38.20 10.72
N SER A 178 -17.46 39.41 10.24
CA SER A 178 -18.14 40.43 11.05
C SER A 178 -19.64 40.15 11.15
N HIS A 179 -20.20 40.17 12.37
CA HIS A 179 -21.64 40.02 12.58
C HIS A 179 -22.44 41.10 11.85
N ALA A 180 -22.00 42.36 11.88
CA ALA A 180 -22.70 43.49 11.27
C ALA A 180 -22.77 43.35 9.73
N LYS A 181 -21.68 42.91 9.10
CA LYS A 181 -21.69 42.64 7.65
C LYS A 181 -22.49 41.39 7.31
N TRP A 182 -22.39 40.34 8.13
CA TRP A 182 -23.17 39.13 7.94
C TRP A 182 -24.68 39.41 8.03
N SER A 183 -25.13 40.23 8.99
CA SER A 183 -26.55 40.56 9.14
C SER A 183 -27.15 41.21 7.91
N GLU A 184 -26.36 42.01 7.17
CA GLU A 184 -26.80 42.64 5.91
C GLU A 184 -27.00 41.60 4.79
N THR A 185 -26.29 40.47 4.84
CA THR A 185 -26.39 39.40 3.82
C THR A 185 -27.58 38.46 4.05
N VAL A 186 -28.22 38.49 5.22
CA VAL A 186 -29.30 37.55 5.58
C VAL A 186 -30.51 37.70 4.68
N GLU A 187 -30.84 38.91 4.25
CA GLU A 187 -31.96 39.14 3.31
C GLU A 187 -31.69 38.53 1.92
N LEU A 188 -30.43 38.47 1.51
CA LEU A 188 -30.04 37.95 0.20
C LEU A 188 -30.00 36.41 0.16
N ALA A 189 -29.72 35.77 1.31
CA ALA A 189 -29.55 34.32 1.40
C ALA A 189 -30.15 33.72 2.70
N PRO A 190 -31.47 33.83 2.94
CA PRO A 190 -32.06 33.33 4.17
C PRO A 190 -32.15 31.79 4.19
N ASP A 191 -32.09 31.20 5.38
CA ASP A 191 -32.17 29.76 5.62
C ASP A 191 -33.21 29.44 6.71
N VAL A 192 -33.58 28.17 6.87
CA VAL A 192 -34.50 27.76 7.94
C VAL A 192 -33.78 27.76 9.29
N ILE A 193 -34.20 28.68 10.15
CA ILE A 193 -33.60 28.90 11.48
C ILE A 193 -34.36 28.17 12.60
N ASN A 194 -35.65 27.86 12.41
CA ASN A 194 -36.49 27.10 13.34
C ASN A 194 -37.61 26.31 12.62
N MET A 195 -38.06 25.19 13.20
CA MET A 195 -39.20 24.39 12.71
C MET A 195 -40.03 23.87 13.89
N LYS A 196 -41.36 23.78 13.73
CA LYS A 196 -42.25 23.07 14.66
C LYS A 196 -42.74 21.77 14.06
N PHE A 197 -42.94 20.77 14.93
CA PHE A 197 -43.27 19.41 14.54
C PHE A 197 -44.48 18.87 15.32
N VAL A 198 -45.26 17.99 14.69
CA VAL A 198 -46.30 17.19 15.34
C VAL A 198 -46.03 15.70 15.10
N PRO A 199 -45.90 14.85 16.14
CA PRO A 199 -45.64 13.43 15.97
C PRO A 199 -46.76 12.72 15.19
N ILE A 200 -46.43 11.88 14.21
CA ILE A 200 -47.45 11.18 13.41
C ILE A 200 -48.32 10.26 14.28
N VAL A 201 -47.74 9.69 15.34
CA VAL A 201 -48.43 8.86 16.33
C VAL A 201 -49.51 9.61 17.13
N SER A 202 -49.42 10.94 17.22
CA SER A 202 -50.44 11.78 17.86
C SER A 202 -51.69 11.98 17.00
N LEU A 203 -51.61 11.65 15.71
CA LEU A 203 -52.70 11.79 14.73
C LEU A 203 -53.32 10.44 14.36
N LEU A 204 -52.79 9.33 14.90
CA LEU A 204 -53.21 7.96 14.63
C LEU A 204 -54.07 7.42 15.78
N ASP A 205 -55.24 8.01 15.99
CA ASP A 205 -56.19 7.49 16.98
C ASP A 205 -56.80 6.16 16.50
N SER A 206 -56.81 5.16 17.39
CA SER A 206 -57.56 3.91 17.23
C SER A 206 -57.08 2.94 16.13
N VAL A 207 -55.82 3.01 15.68
CA VAL A 207 -55.26 2.08 14.68
C VAL A 207 -54.60 0.85 15.35
N PRO A 208 -54.96 -0.39 14.97
CA PRO A 208 -54.29 -1.59 15.48
C PRO A 208 -52.84 -1.62 14.96
N GLY A 209 -51.87 -1.78 15.87
CA GLY A 209 -50.44 -1.65 15.54
C GLY A 209 -49.81 -0.33 16.00
N LEU A 210 -50.59 0.66 16.47
CA LEU A 210 -50.08 1.93 16.99
C LEU A 210 -49.03 1.75 18.09
N LYS A 211 -49.21 0.78 19.01
CA LYS A 211 -48.24 0.49 20.08
C LYS A 211 -46.92 -0.05 19.54
N HIS A 212 -46.97 -0.81 18.45
CA HIS A 212 -45.78 -1.31 17.76
C HIS A 212 -45.10 -0.17 17.01
N LEU A 213 -45.85 0.68 16.31
CA LEU A 213 -45.29 1.85 15.64
C LEU A 213 -44.71 2.86 16.63
N ALA A 214 -45.38 3.19 17.73
CA ALA A 214 -44.85 4.08 18.75
C ALA A 214 -43.54 3.55 19.35
N ARG A 215 -43.54 2.28 19.75
CA ARG A 215 -42.33 1.61 20.28
C ARG A 215 -41.24 1.43 19.21
N ALA A 216 -41.61 1.32 17.93
CA ALA A 216 -40.67 1.27 16.83
C ALA A 216 -40.15 2.65 16.46
N VAL A 217 -40.91 3.73 16.57
CA VAL A 217 -40.39 5.09 16.42
C VAL A 217 -39.39 5.39 17.54
N ASP A 218 -39.65 4.88 18.75
CA ASP A 218 -38.70 4.95 19.87
C ASP A 218 -37.42 4.11 19.59
N LEU A 219 -37.54 2.94 18.94
CA LEU A 219 -36.43 2.00 18.67
C LEU A 219 -35.75 2.15 17.29
N TYR A 220 -36.38 2.77 16.29
CA TYR A 220 -35.88 2.93 14.92
C TYR A 220 -34.70 3.89 14.88
N LEU A 221 -34.50 4.63 15.97
CA LEU A 221 -33.26 5.34 16.23
C LEU A 221 -32.05 4.39 16.45
N GLU A 222 -32.22 3.06 16.59
CA GLU A 222 -31.18 2.16 17.13
C GLU A 222 -30.75 0.91 16.30
N SER A 223 -31.14 0.68 15.03
CA SER A 223 -30.82 -0.61 14.35
C SER A 223 -29.42 -0.72 13.70
N ARG A 224 -28.55 -1.62 14.21
CA ARG A 224 -27.19 -1.96 13.67
C ARG A 224 -26.92 -3.48 13.75
N VAL A 225 -26.14 -4.06 12.83
CA VAL A 225 -25.81 -5.50 12.81
C VAL A 225 -24.30 -5.75 12.69
N TRP A 226 -23.81 -6.82 13.34
CA TRP A 226 -22.40 -7.23 13.38
C TRP A 226 -22.09 -8.38 12.40
N ALA A 227 -20.94 -8.31 11.73
CA ALA A 227 -20.37 -9.32 10.84
C ALA A 227 -19.03 -9.83 11.38
N PRO A 228 -18.74 -11.15 11.32
CA PRO A 228 -19.59 -12.23 10.80
C PRO A 228 -20.80 -12.54 11.69
N GLU A 229 -21.91 -12.99 11.08
CA GLU A 229 -23.09 -13.45 11.84
C GLU A 229 -22.70 -14.65 12.71
N LEU A 230 -23.10 -14.62 13.99
CA LEU A 230 -22.76 -15.64 14.98
C LEU A 230 -23.55 -16.93 14.75
N ASN A 231 -23.35 -17.59 13.60
CA ASN A 231 -23.82 -18.94 13.37
C ASN A 231 -22.77 -19.93 13.86
N LYS A 232 -23.19 -20.79 14.80
CA LYS A 232 -22.44 -21.91 15.37
C LYS A 232 -22.02 -22.89 14.27
N LEU A 233 -20.94 -22.59 13.55
CA LEU A 233 -20.28 -23.56 12.68
C LEU A 233 -18.94 -23.93 13.31
N GLN A 234 -18.85 -25.16 13.81
CA GLN A 234 -17.58 -25.83 14.10
C GLN A 234 -16.77 -25.88 12.79
N ARG A 235 -15.88 -24.91 12.58
CA ARG A 235 -14.96 -24.90 11.44
C ARG A 235 -13.74 -25.76 11.75
N LYS A 236 -13.37 -26.63 10.81
CA LYS A 236 -12.13 -27.43 10.83
C LYS A 236 -10.91 -26.50 10.96
N GLU A 237 -9.96 -26.86 11.82
CA GLU A 237 -8.82 -26.02 12.22
C GLU A 237 -7.79 -25.82 11.09
N PRO A 238 -7.59 -24.58 10.59
CA PRO A 238 -6.34 -24.21 9.93
C PRO A 238 -5.24 -23.96 10.98
N VAL A 239 -3.97 -24.04 10.55
CA VAL A 239 -2.79 -23.71 11.35
C VAL A 239 -2.82 -22.20 11.68
N CYS A 240 -3.34 -21.84 12.86
CA CYS A 240 -3.41 -20.44 13.30
C CYS A 240 -2.03 -19.95 13.81
N PRO A 241 -1.56 -18.76 13.39
CA PRO A 241 -0.42 -18.13 14.06
C PRO A 241 -0.79 -17.78 15.50
N SER A 242 0.20 -17.76 16.40
CA SER A 242 -0.04 -17.59 17.84
C SER A 242 0.93 -16.61 18.48
N LEU A 243 0.41 -15.72 19.32
CA LEU A 243 1.22 -14.89 20.21
C LEU A 243 1.54 -15.65 21.49
N GLN A 244 2.81 -15.70 21.84
CA GLN A 244 3.28 -16.25 23.11
C GLN A 244 3.76 -15.11 24.01
N PHE A 245 3.28 -15.06 25.26
CA PHE A 245 3.57 -13.95 26.19
C PHE A 245 4.74 -14.23 27.15
N SER A 246 5.20 -15.49 27.24
CA SER A 246 6.38 -15.91 28.00
C SER A 246 6.84 -17.32 27.57
N LEU A 247 8.08 -17.71 27.90
CA LEU A 247 8.72 -18.97 27.48
C LEU A 247 7.87 -20.24 27.75
N MET A 248 7.09 -20.26 28.85
CA MET A 248 6.14 -21.34 29.20
C MET A 248 4.70 -20.83 29.38
N GLY A 249 4.37 -19.68 28.78
CA GLY A 249 3.07 -19.01 28.94
C GLY A 249 1.96 -19.50 28.00
N PRO A 250 0.71 -19.08 28.24
CA PRO A 250 -0.41 -19.38 27.35
C PRO A 250 -0.21 -18.76 25.97
N LYS A 251 -0.59 -19.48 24.92
CA LYS A 251 -0.59 -19.02 23.53
C LYS A 251 -1.96 -18.46 23.16
N LEU A 252 -1.99 -17.24 22.61
CA LEU A 252 -3.20 -16.65 22.02
C LEU A 252 -3.14 -16.84 20.51
N TYR A 253 -4.04 -17.68 19.98
CA TYR A 253 -4.15 -17.90 18.55
C TYR A 253 -4.87 -16.73 17.91
N ILE A 254 -4.47 -16.34 16.69
CA ILE A 254 -5.12 -15.25 15.95
C ILE A 254 -5.83 -15.84 14.75
N SER A 255 -7.08 -15.41 14.56
CA SER A 255 -7.86 -15.78 13.38
C SER A 255 -7.34 -14.97 12.18
N PRO A 256 -6.78 -15.61 11.13
CA PRO A 256 -6.35 -14.91 9.92
C PRO A 256 -7.53 -14.59 8.98
N ASP A 257 -8.75 -14.96 9.35
CA ASP A 257 -9.96 -14.79 8.54
C ASP A 257 -10.17 -13.32 8.18
N GLN A 258 -10.43 -13.06 6.90
CA GLN A 258 -10.75 -11.72 6.42
C GLN A 258 -12.25 -11.46 6.57
N VAL A 259 -12.61 -10.47 7.38
CA VAL A 259 -14.00 -10.07 7.56
C VAL A 259 -14.27 -8.89 6.63
N THR A 260 -15.12 -9.12 5.62
CA THR A 260 -15.52 -8.10 4.65
C THR A 260 -17.03 -7.95 4.65
N VAL A 261 -17.50 -6.71 4.52
CA VAL A 261 -18.94 -6.38 4.51
C VAL A 261 -19.45 -5.99 3.12
N GLY A 262 -18.63 -6.18 2.08
CA GLY A 262 -18.93 -5.80 0.71
C GLY A 262 -19.16 -4.28 0.56
N ARG A 263 -20.17 -3.89 -0.23
CA ARG A 263 -20.57 -2.48 -0.41
C ARG A 263 -21.48 -1.98 0.71
N LYS A 264 -21.18 -2.31 1.97
CA LYS A 264 -21.91 -1.80 3.13
C LYS A 264 -21.02 -0.90 3.98
N PRO A 265 -21.52 0.26 4.42
CA PRO A 265 -20.78 1.15 5.30
C PRO A 265 -20.53 0.51 6.66
N VAL A 266 -19.26 0.54 7.12
CA VAL A 266 -18.86 0.09 8.46
C VAL A 266 -18.97 1.25 9.45
N THR A 267 -19.67 1.01 10.56
CA THR A 267 -19.94 1.99 11.63
C THR A 267 -19.18 1.68 12.92
N GLY A 268 -18.59 0.49 13.04
CA GLY A 268 -17.85 0.08 14.23
C GLY A 268 -16.98 -1.16 14.02
N LEU A 269 -16.03 -1.37 14.93
CA LEU A 269 -15.20 -2.57 15.00
C LEU A 269 -15.05 -3.01 16.46
N ARG A 270 -14.91 -4.32 16.69
CA ARG A 270 -14.61 -4.87 18.01
C ARG A 270 -13.70 -6.10 17.92
N LEU A 271 -12.98 -6.37 18.99
CA LEU A 271 -12.22 -7.60 19.17
C LEU A 271 -13.05 -8.62 19.96
N SER A 272 -12.97 -9.89 19.59
CA SER A 272 -13.69 -10.99 20.25
C SER A 272 -12.77 -12.20 20.47
N LEU A 273 -13.03 -12.96 21.55
CA LEU A 273 -12.33 -14.22 21.82
C LEU A 273 -13.27 -15.40 21.48
N GLU A 274 -12.87 -16.18 20.49
CA GLU A 274 -13.63 -17.31 19.93
C GLU A 274 -13.04 -18.67 20.37
N GLY A 275 -13.81 -19.74 20.14
CA GLY A 275 -13.43 -21.12 20.46
C GLY A 275 -13.81 -21.58 21.88
N SER A 276 -13.85 -22.89 22.09
CA SER A 276 -14.24 -23.52 23.37
C SER A 276 -13.32 -23.14 24.53
N LYS A 277 -12.07 -22.77 24.24
CA LYS A 277 -11.06 -22.33 25.22
C LYS A 277 -10.89 -20.80 25.29
N GLN A 278 -11.68 -20.02 24.54
CA GLN A 278 -11.56 -18.54 24.43
C GLN A 278 -10.12 -18.05 24.20
N ASN A 279 -9.37 -18.80 23.40
CA ASN A 279 -7.95 -18.57 23.13
C ASN A 279 -7.69 -18.16 21.67
N ARG A 280 -8.73 -17.81 20.91
CA ARG A 280 -8.64 -17.35 19.53
C ARG A 280 -9.11 -15.90 19.44
N LEU A 281 -8.24 -14.97 19.08
CA LEU A 281 -8.58 -13.57 18.85
C LEU A 281 -9.14 -13.38 17.43
N ALA A 282 -10.31 -12.77 17.32
CA ALA A 282 -10.98 -12.42 16.08
C ALA A 282 -11.40 -10.93 16.08
N ILE A 283 -11.63 -10.38 14.89
CA ILE A 283 -12.13 -9.02 14.68
C ILE A 283 -13.50 -9.07 14.03
N HIS A 284 -14.47 -8.31 14.57
CA HIS A 284 -15.82 -8.20 14.02
C HIS A 284 -16.07 -6.76 13.57
N LEU A 285 -16.88 -6.58 12.52
CA LEU A 285 -17.26 -5.27 11.97
C LEU A 285 -18.76 -5.04 12.13
N GLN A 286 -19.16 -3.85 12.55
CA GLN A 286 -20.55 -3.42 12.56
C GLN A 286 -20.85 -2.70 11.25
N HIS A 287 -21.92 -3.10 10.57
CA HIS A 287 -22.36 -2.47 9.32
C HIS A 287 -23.84 -2.08 9.41
N LEU A 288 -24.24 -1.12 8.57
CA LEU A 288 -25.66 -0.84 8.35
C LEU A 288 -26.27 -1.94 7.47
N VAL A 289 -27.48 -2.38 7.84
CA VAL A 289 -28.21 -3.44 7.12
C VAL A 289 -28.69 -2.93 5.76
N SER A 290 -29.20 -1.69 5.74
CA SER A 290 -29.60 -0.96 4.54
C SER A 290 -28.65 0.22 4.29
N LEU A 291 -28.44 0.55 3.02
CA LEU A 291 -27.67 1.73 2.62
C LEU A 291 -28.55 2.97 2.78
N PRO A 292 -28.10 4.03 3.48
CA PRO A 292 -28.86 5.29 3.56
C PRO A 292 -29.16 5.85 2.16
N LYS A 293 -30.37 6.38 1.94
CA LYS A 293 -30.81 6.93 0.64
C LYS A 293 -29.84 7.98 0.07
N ILE A 294 -29.12 8.70 0.95
CA ILE A 294 -28.12 9.71 0.57
C ILE A 294 -26.85 9.11 -0.07
N LEU A 295 -26.53 7.85 0.22
CA LEU A 295 -25.37 7.13 -0.32
C LEU A 295 -25.76 6.24 -1.50
N GLN A 296 -27.04 5.94 -1.68
CA GLN A 296 -27.56 5.10 -2.76
C GLN A 296 -27.12 5.56 -4.17
N PRO A 297 -27.23 6.84 -4.56
CA PRO A 297 -26.79 7.29 -5.89
C PRO A 297 -25.26 7.30 -6.10
N HIS A 298 -24.46 7.04 -5.06
CA HIS A 298 -22.99 7.04 -5.10
C HIS A 298 -22.36 5.68 -4.77
N TRP A 299 -23.15 4.73 -4.24
CA TRP A 299 -22.67 3.49 -3.62
C TRP A 299 -23.53 2.25 -3.91
N ASP A 300 -24.47 2.35 -4.86
CA ASP A 300 -25.29 1.22 -5.30
C ASP A 300 -24.49 0.17 -6.10
N ALA A 301 -25.02 -1.05 -6.22
CA ALA A 301 -24.41 -2.20 -6.91
C ALA A 301 -24.08 -1.91 -8.39
N HIS A 302 -24.83 -1.01 -9.04
CA HIS A 302 -24.67 -0.67 -10.45
C HIS A 302 -23.57 0.37 -10.73
N MET A 303 -22.97 0.97 -9.70
CA MET A 303 -21.88 1.94 -9.88
C MET A 303 -20.50 1.26 -9.93
N ALA A 304 -19.66 1.70 -10.87
CA ALA A 304 -18.28 1.26 -10.97
C ALA A 304 -17.41 1.99 -9.92
N ILE A 305 -17.26 1.35 -8.75
CA ILE A 305 -16.30 1.77 -7.72
C ILE A 305 -14.97 1.06 -8.00
N GLY A 306 -13.85 1.78 -7.89
CA GLY A 306 -12.50 1.21 -8.04
C GLY A 306 -12.26 0.02 -7.10
N ALA A 307 -11.33 -0.88 -7.46
CA ALA A 307 -11.08 -2.09 -6.69
C ALA A 307 -10.69 -1.78 -5.23
N PRO A 308 -11.28 -2.46 -4.22
CA PRO A 308 -10.98 -2.19 -2.82
C PRO A 308 -9.53 -2.58 -2.50
N LYS A 309 -8.83 -1.75 -1.74
CA LYS A 309 -7.40 -1.90 -1.44
C LYS A 309 -7.19 -2.23 0.04
N TRP A 310 -6.48 -3.32 0.33
CA TRP A 310 -6.02 -3.62 1.68
C TRP A 310 -4.84 -2.71 2.03
N GLN A 311 -4.92 -2.03 3.18
CA GLN A 311 -3.85 -1.23 3.75
C GLN A 311 -3.57 -1.68 5.18
N GLY A 312 -2.30 -1.62 5.58
CA GLY A 312 -1.87 -1.97 6.92
C GLY A 312 -0.48 -1.39 7.20
N PRO A 313 0.03 -1.57 8.42
CA PRO A 313 1.35 -1.09 8.80
C PRO A 313 2.44 -1.77 7.96
N GLU A 314 3.49 -1.02 7.64
CA GLU A 314 4.69 -1.58 7.01
C GLU A 314 5.48 -2.41 8.03
N GLU A 315 5.92 -3.60 7.62
CA GLU A 315 6.61 -4.59 8.47
C GLU A 315 7.94 -4.07 9.05
N GLN A 316 8.50 -2.99 8.50
CA GLN A 316 9.81 -2.44 8.83
C GLN A 316 9.78 -1.26 9.81
N ASP A 317 8.61 -0.66 10.11
CA ASP A 317 8.53 0.50 11.03
C ASP A 317 8.37 0.07 12.50
N SER A 318 9.49 -0.35 13.10
CA SER A 318 9.55 -0.77 14.51
C SER A 318 9.21 0.31 15.53
N ARG A 319 9.11 1.59 15.12
CA ARG A 319 8.75 2.72 16.02
C ARG A 319 7.36 2.54 16.63
N TRP A 320 6.49 1.82 15.93
CA TRP A 320 5.12 1.55 16.37
C TRP A 320 4.97 0.21 17.10
N PHE A 321 6.05 -0.48 17.46
CA PHE A 321 5.95 -1.79 18.11
C PHE A 321 5.96 -1.64 19.64
N GLU A 322 4.78 -1.73 20.24
CA GLU A 322 4.64 -1.68 21.69
C GLU A 322 4.60 -3.08 22.30
N PRO A 323 5.42 -3.37 23.33
CA PRO A 323 5.38 -4.67 24.02
C PRO A 323 4.13 -4.81 24.89
N ILE A 324 3.49 -5.98 24.85
CA ILE A 324 2.25 -6.21 25.62
C ILE A 324 2.54 -6.43 27.11
N LYS A 325 3.48 -7.34 27.43
CA LYS A 325 3.88 -7.64 28.83
C LYS A 325 5.39 -7.66 29.00
N TRP A 326 6.06 -8.51 28.22
CA TRP A 326 7.51 -8.71 28.30
C TRP A 326 8.17 -8.20 27.02
N LYS A 327 9.26 -7.44 27.17
CA LYS A 327 9.99 -6.78 26.06
C LYS A 327 10.51 -7.71 24.96
N ASN A 328 10.57 -9.01 25.21
CA ASN A 328 11.25 -9.97 24.34
C ASN A 328 10.32 -10.97 23.63
N PHE A 329 9.00 -10.95 23.85
CA PHE A 329 8.11 -12.01 23.35
C PHE A 329 7.00 -11.52 22.39
N SER A 330 6.05 -10.72 22.88
CA SER A 330 4.89 -10.29 22.07
C SER A 330 4.70 -8.78 22.06
N HIS A 331 4.54 -8.23 20.85
CA HIS A 331 4.33 -6.82 20.59
C HIS A 331 3.07 -6.60 19.77
N VAL A 332 2.57 -5.37 19.75
CA VAL A 332 1.44 -4.91 18.93
C VAL A 332 1.93 -3.74 18.09
N SER A 333 1.62 -3.75 16.79
CA SER A 333 1.84 -2.59 15.92
C SER A 333 0.74 -1.56 16.20
N THR A 334 1.15 -0.39 16.69
CA THR A 334 0.28 0.74 17.06
C THR A 334 0.16 1.81 15.97
N ALA A 335 0.68 1.53 14.78
CA ALA A 335 0.65 2.45 13.66
C ALA A 335 -0.80 2.74 13.24
N PRO A 336 -1.16 4.02 13.04
CA PRO A 336 -2.47 4.39 12.53
C PRO A 336 -2.64 3.91 11.08
N ILE A 337 -3.73 3.19 10.80
CA ILE A 337 -4.09 2.77 9.44
C ILE A 337 -5.20 3.71 8.95
N GLU A 338 -4.84 4.65 8.11
CA GLU A 338 -5.73 5.63 7.49
C GLU A 338 -5.28 5.93 6.05
N HIS A 339 -6.22 6.36 5.21
CA HIS A 339 -5.93 6.70 3.82
C HIS A 339 -5.63 8.21 3.69
N THR A 340 -4.35 8.57 3.61
CA THR A 340 -3.84 9.95 3.56
C THR A 340 -3.58 10.42 2.11
N GLU A 341 -4.64 10.50 1.30
CA GLU A 341 -4.63 11.31 0.07
C GLU A 341 -5.67 12.42 0.24
N ILE A 342 -5.25 13.55 0.83
CA ILE A 342 -6.07 14.76 0.94
C ILE A 342 -5.27 15.91 0.33
N CYS A 343 -5.29 16.01 -1.01
CA CYS A 343 -5.14 17.32 -1.64
C CYS A 343 -6.50 18.01 -1.52
N ILE A 344 -6.52 19.12 -0.80
CA ILE A 344 -7.68 20.03 -0.72
C ILE A 344 -7.91 20.58 -2.13
N GLY A 345 -8.92 20.06 -2.84
CA GLY A 345 -9.32 20.61 -4.15
C GLY A 345 -9.84 19.60 -5.17
N ASP A 346 -9.50 18.32 -5.09
CA ASP A 346 -9.93 17.34 -6.09
C ASP A 346 -11.24 16.64 -5.72
N LEU A 347 -12.21 16.69 -6.63
CA LEU A 347 -13.51 15.99 -6.61
C LEU A 347 -13.40 14.44 -6.63
N SER A 348 -12.24 13.88 -6.25
CA SER A 348 -11.86 12.51 -6.51
C SER A 348 -12.31 11.50 -5.44
N GLY A 349 -13.47 11.67 -4.81
CA GLY A 349 -14.10 10.68 -3.92
C GLY A 349 -13.34 10.34 -2.62
N VAL A 350 -14.02 9.67 -1.67
CA VAL A 350 -13.52 9.34 -0.32
C VAL A 350 -13.28 7.85 -0.14
N HIS A 351 -12.21 7.47 0.57
CA HIS A 351 -11.97 6.07 0.95
C HIS A 351 -12.56 5.74 2.32
N ILE A 352 -13.38 4.69 2.41
CA ILE A 352 -13.99 4.18 3.65
C ILE A 352 -13.59 2.74 3.94
N VAL A 353 -13.61 2.36 5.21
CA VAL A 353 -13.31 0.98 5.63
C VAL A 353 -14.50 0.07 5.35
N THR A 354 -14.28 -1.04 4.65
CA THR A 354 -15.29 -2.07 4.30
C THR A 354 -14.87 -3.49 4.71
N GLY A 355 -13.75 -3.63 5.40
CA GLY A 355 -13.25 -4.91 5.89
C GLY A 355 -12.05 -4.76 6.82
N ALA A 356 -11.77 -5.79 7.62
CA ALA A 356 -10.62 -5.84 8.52
C ALA A 356 -10.06 -7.26 8.65
N GLN A 357 -8.77 -7.35 8.95
CA GLN A 357 -8.03 -8.60 9.13
C GLN A 357 -6.96 -8.44 10.22
N LEU A 358 -6.80 -9.44 11.08
CA LEU A 358 -5.68 -9.52 12.02
C LEU A 358 -4.59 -10.45 11.47
N GLY A 359 -3.33 -10.14 11.74
CA GLY A 359 -2.19 -10.99 11.37
C GLY A 359 -1.04 -10.90 12.37
N VAL A 360 -0.07 -11.79 12.21
CA VAL A 360 1.12 -11.87 13.06
C VAL A 360 2.37 -11.86 12.18
N TRP A 361 3.32 -10.99 12.50
CA TRP A 361 4.68 -11.06 11.98
C TRP A 361 5.59 -11.81 12.95
N ASP A 362 6.38 -12.75 12.44
CA ASP A 362 7.28 -13.57 13.23
C ASP A 362 8.74 -13.14 13.00
N PHE A 363 9.33 -12.45 13.97
CA PHE A 363 10.74 -12.02 13.99
C PHE A 363 11.59 -12.95 14.87
N GLY A 364 11.41 -14.26 14.73
CA GLY A 364 12.11 -15.29 15.51
C GLY A 364 11.68 -15.32 16.97
N ALA A 365 12.35 -14.58 17.86
CA ALA A 365 12.04 -14.52 19.29
C ALA A 365 10.85 -13.59 19.62
N LYS A 366 10.52 -12.67 18.70
CA LYS A 366 9.43 -11.69 18.85
C LYS A 366 8.32 -11.96 17.85
N SER A 367 7.08 -11.97 18.32
CA SER A 367 5.88 -11.99 17.50
C SER A 367 5.15 -10.64 17.60
N VAL A 368 4.72 -10.07 16.48
CA VAL A 368 4.08 -8.75 16.42
C VAL A 368 2.68 -8.89 15.83
N LEU A 369 1.66 -8.52 16.60
CA LEU A 369 0.27 -8.44 16.13
C LEU A 369 0.08 -7.18 15.28
N HIS A 370 -0.48 -7.33 14.08
CA HIS A 370 -0.83 -6.21 13.21
C HIS A 370 -2.30 -6.27 12.77
N LEU A 371 -2.86 -5.10 12.46
CA LEU A 371 -4.20 -4.95 11.86
C LEU A 371 -4.05 -4.56 10.39
N LYS A 372 -4.95 -5.04 9.53
CA LYS A 372 -5.11 -4.59 8.14
C LYS A 372 -6.55 -4.19 7.93
N LEU A 373 -6.78 -3.11 7.19
CA LEU A 373 -8.11 -2.59 6.84
C LEU A 373 -8.28 -2.60 5.32
N LEU A 374 -9.50 -2.90 4.87
CA LEU A 374 -9.88 -2.85 3.47
C LEU A 374 -10.57 -1.51 3.19
N PHE A 375 -10.01 -0.72 2.27
CA PHE A 375 -10.56 0.57 1.88
C PHE A 375 -11.27 0.50 0.53
N SER A 376 -12.44 1.12 0.44
CA SER A 376 -13.25 1.21 -0.79
C SER A 376 -13.56 2.68 -1.10
N LYS A 377 -13.52 3.07 -2.39
CA LYS A 377 -13.62 4.47 -2.84
C LYS A 377 -15.04 4.92 -3.17
N VAL A 378 -15.61 5.84 -2.40
CA VAL A 378 -16.94 6.45 -2.61
C VAL A 378 -16.83 7.71 -3.47
N PRO A 379 -17.25 7.71 -4.74
CA PRO A 379 -17.23 8.92 -5.58
C PRO A 379 -18.27 9.97 -5.10
N GLY A 380 -18.01 11.27 -5.32
CA GLY A 380 -18.97 12.35 -5.06
C GLY A 380 -19.19 12.74 -3.58
N CYS A 381 -18.49 12.09 -2.66
CA CYS A 381 -18.58 12.37 -1.22
C CYS A 381 -17.27 13.00 -0.70
N THR A 382 -17.38 13.77 0.38
CA THR A 382 -16.23 14.37 1.10
C THR A 382 -16.33 14.06 2.60
N ILE A 383 -15.20 13.91 3.29
CA ILE A 383 -15.16 13.79 4.76
C ILE A 383 -14.96 15.19 5.32
N ARG A 384 -15.91 15.69 6.10
CA ARG A 384 -15.79 17.03 6.72
C ARG A 384 -14.90 17.02 7.97
N ARG A 385 -15.00 15.99 8.80
CA ARG A 385 -14.24 15.87 10.05
C ARG A 385 -13.98 14.41 10.38
N SER A 386 -12.73 14.07 10.69
CA SER A 386 -12.35 12.74 11.18
C SER A 386 -11.82 12.84 12.60
N VAL A 387 -12.36 12.06 13.53
CA VAL A 387 -11.99 12.09 14.95
C VAL A 387 -11.59 10.69 15.41
N TRP A 388 -10.49 10.59 16.17
CA TRP A 388 -10.10 9.37 16.86
C TRP A 388 -10.94 9.21 18.12
N ASP A 389 -11.44 8.00 18.37
CA ASP A 389 -12.20 7.76 19.60
C ASP A 389 -11.26 7.75 20.82
N HIS A 390 -11.61 8.49 21.87
CA HIS A 390 -10.82 8.63 23.09
C HIS A 390 -11.50 7.92 24.28
N SER A 391 -10.81 6.91 24.84
CA SER A 391 -11.08 6.14 26.08
C SER A 391 -12.27 5.14 26.11
N PRO A 392 -12.08 3.92 26.67
CA PRO A 392 -13.12 2.90 26.80
C PRO A 392 -14.12 3.25 27.91
N SER A 393 -15.41 3.25 27.59
CA SER A 393 -16.50 3.38 28.56
C SER A 393 -16.52 2.18 29.51
N THR A 394 -16.45 2.41 30.83
CA THR A 394 -16.71 1.38 31.85
C THR A 394 -18.17 0.88 31.75
N PRO A 395 -18.43 -0.43 31.81
CA PRO A 395 -19.79 -0.96 31.73
C PRO A 395 -20.58 -0.57 32.98
N SER A 396 -21.59 0.29 32.81
CA SER A 396 -22.55 0.62 33.86
C SER A 396 -23.51 -0.54 34.09
N THR A 397 -23.63 -0.92 35.35
CA THR A 397 -24.54 -1.90 35.95
C THR A 397 -25.93 -1.90 35.31
N SER A 398 -26.28 -2.98 34.62
CA SER A 398 -27.64 -3.22 34.11
C SER A 398 -28.61 -3.39 35.29
N GLN A 399 -29.57 -2.47 35.42
CA GLN A 399 -30.73 -2.62 36.27
C GLN A 399 -31.56 -3.83 35.80
N LYS A 400 -31.86 -4.73 36.74
CA LYS A 400 -32.87 -5.79 36.59
C LYS A 400 -34.26 -5.16 36.40
N PRO A 401 -35.13 -5.83 35.62
CA PRO A 401 -36.53 -5.93 35.94
C PRO A 401 -36.85 -7.36 36.43
N ASP A 402 -37.52 -7.41 37.57
CA ASP A 402 -38.09 -8.60 38.19
C ASP A 402 -39.23 -9.22 37.37
N GLY A 403 -39.45 -10.52 37.55
CA GLY A 403 -40.69 -11.21 37.12
C GLY A 403 -40.53 -12.72 36.91
N SER A 404 -40.74 -13.48 37.99
CA SER A 404 -41.40 -14.82 38.09
C SER A 404 -41.62 -15.64 36.80
N SER A 405 -41.45 -16.96 36.73
CA SER A 405 -41.29 -18.04 37.71
C SER A 405 -41.24 -19.37 36.95
N SER A 406 -40.82 -20.43 37.66
CA SER A 406 -41.06 -21.85 37.38
C SER A 406 -40.15 -22.51 36.34
N SER A 407 -39.60 -23.71 36.54
CA SER A 407 -39.59 -24.64 37.67
C SER A 407 -38.72 -25.85 37.28
N LEU A 408 -38.34 -26.64 38.30
CA LEU A 408 -37.85 -28.04 38.25
C LEU A 408 -36.35 -28.22 37.96
N SER A 409 -35.49 -28.33 39.00
CA SER A 409 -35.26 -29.47 39.92
C SER A 409 -34.43 -30.57 39.27
N ASN A 410 -33.17 -30.74 39.64
CA ASN A 410 -32.61 -31.72 40.62
C ASN A 410 -31.59 -32.56 39.82
N GLU A 411 -30.43 -33.01 40.28
CA GLU A 411 -29.90 -33.16 41.63
C GLU A 411 -28.37 -33.41 41.55
N LYS A 412 -27.63 -32.84 42.51
CA LYS A 412 -26.59 -33.49 43.37
C LYS A 412 -25.48 -34.34 42.74
N THR A 413 -24.25 -33.79 42.76
CA THR A 413 -23.06 -34.15 43.56
C THR A 413 -22.24 -35.35 43.08
N GLU A 414 -20.97 -35.12 42.72
CA GLU A 414 -19.83 -35.41 43.61
C GLU A 414 -18.48 -35.04 42.95
N ASP A 415 -17.57 -34.60 43.80
CA ASP A 415 -16.23 -34.13 43.51
C ASP A 415 -15.35 -35.16 42.81
N LYS A 416 -14.70 -34.75 41.71
CA LYS A 416 -13.32 -35.17 41.39
C LYS A 416 -12.51 -33.97 40.90
N LYS A 417 -11.57 -33.56 41.75
CA LYS A 417 -10.45 -32.66 41.46
C LYS A 417 -9.76 -33.11 40.16
N GLY A 418 -9.84 -32.28 39.14
CA GLY A 418 -9.08 -32.38 37.89
C GLY A 418 -8.68 -30.99 37.43
N ASP A 419 -7.45 -30.59 37.73
CA ASP A 419 -6.81 -29.34 37.32
C ASP A 419 -6.91 -29.15 35.79
N SER A 420 -7.87 -28.35 35.32
CA SER A 420 -7.94 -27.94 33.91
C SER A 420 -8.67 -26.62 33.62
N SER A 421 -8.98 -25.80 34.65
CA SER A 421 -9.71 -24.52 34.47
C SER A 421 -8.92 -23.25 34.77
N SER A 422 -7.61 -23.33 35.06
CA SER A 422 -6.79 -22.16 35.45
C SER A 422 -6.25 -21.30 34.29
N GLN A 423 -6.47 -21.71 33.02
CA GLN A 423 -5.99 -20.96 31.84
C GLN A 423 -7.05 -20.06 31.18
N THR A 424 -8.33 -20.41 31.25
CA THR A 424 -9.43 -19.70 30.54
C THR A 424 -9.63 -18.26 31.02
N GLY A 425 -9.39 -17.98 32.30
CA GLY A 425 -9.51 -16.62 32.86
C GLY A 425 -8.29 -15.69 32.67
N LYS A 426 -7.17 -16.18 32.13
CA LYS A 426 -5.94 -15.38 31.99
C LYS A 426 -5.86 -14.60 30.67
N LEU A 427 -6.47 -15.09 29.59
CA LEU A 427 -6.41 -14.46 28.26
C LEU A 427 -7.42 -13.32 28.08
N ILE A 428 -8.60 -13.41 28.69
CA ILE A 428 -9.59 -12.31 28.75
C ILE A 428 -8.99 -11.06 29.42
N LYS A 429 -8.03 -11.24 30.34
CA LYS A 429 -7.32 -10.13 30.99
C LYS A 429 -6.31 -9.43 30.08
N ILE A 430 -6.02 -9.94 28.89
CA ILE A 430 -5.00 -9.45 27.94
C ILE A 430 -5.62 -8.72 26.74
N VAL A 431 -6.92 -8.89 26.48
CA VAL A 431 -7.61 -8.25 25.35
C VAL A 431 -8.75 -7.40 25.89
N ASP A 432 -8.84 -6.16 25.43
CA ASP A 432 -10.02 -5.35 25.67
C ASP A 432 -11.12 -5.71 24.66
N LEU A 433 -12.28 -6.11 25.17
CA LEU A 433 -13.43 -6.55 24.39
C LEU A 433 -14.46 -5.42 24.24
N THR A 434 -14.09 -4.19 24.57
CA THR A 434 -14.94 -3.00 24.42
C THR A 434 -15.34 -2.82 22.96
N GLU A 435 -16.63 -2.55 22.77
CA GLU A 435 -17.19 -2.25 21.46
C GLU A 435 -16.87 -0.80 21.09
N MET A 436 -16.24 -0.59 19.94
CA MET A 436 -15.99 0.74 19.41
C MET A 436 -16.94 0.97 18.23
N SER A 437 -18.02 1.73 18.45
CA SER A 437 -18.97 2.08 17.40
C SER A 437 -19.51 3.50 17.56
N LYS A 438 -19.70 4.19 16.43
CA LYS A 438 -20.43 5.46 16.34
C LYS A 438 -21.48 5.32 15.26
N GLY A 439 -22.61 6.01 15.39
CA GLY A 439 -23.65 5.87 14.36
C GLY A 439 -24.68 6.96 14.40
N PRO A 440 -25.93 6.71 13.94
CA PRO A 440 -26.91 7.77 13.64
C PRO A 440 -27.27 8.66 14.84
N GLN A 441 -27.06 8.14 16.06
CA GLN A 441 -27.27 8.81 17.35
C GLN A 441 -26.24 9.91 17.62
N ASP A 442 -25.05 9.84 16.99
CA ASP A 442 -23.98 10.81 17.09
C ASP A 442 -24.13 11.84 15.95
N ILE A 443 -24.38 13.10 16.27
CA ILE A 443 -24.55 14.13 15.22
C ILE A 443 -23.18 14.53 14.65
N PRO A 444 -23.04 14.75 13.32
CA PRO A 444 -24.06 14.77 12.28
C PRO A 444 -24.21 13.42 11.53
N GLY A 445 -24.78 12.42 12.18
CA GLY A 445 -25.72 11.44 11.59
C GLY A 445 -25.18 10.38 10.62
N HIS A 446 -23.97 10.50 10.07
CA HIS A 446 -23.40 9.47 9.18
C HIS A 446 -21.90 9.31 9.45
N TRP A 447 -21.62 8.69 10.58
CA TRP A 447 -20.27 8.35 11.01
C TRP A 447 -19.84 7.04 10.37
N LEU A 448 -18.78 7.10 9.56
CA LEU A 448 -18.18 5.93 8.94
C LEU A 448 -16.76 5.74 9.45
N VAL A 449 -16.37 4.47 9.59
CA VAL A 449 -14.99 4.16 9.95
C VAL A 449 -14.08 4.53 8.78
N THR A 450 -13.16 5.46 9.04
CA THR A 450 -12.19 5.99 8.06
C THR A 450 -10.77 5.55 8.38
N GLY A 451 -10.56 4.90 9.53
CA GLY A 451 -9.29 4.28 9.92
C GLY A 451 -9.42 3.55 11.24
N ALA A 452 -8.40 2.78 11.60
CA ALA A 452 -8.30 2.13 12.91
C ALA A 452 -6.84 1.84 13.26
N LYS A 453 -6.58 1.59 14.54
CA LYS A 453 -5.27 1.18 15.05
C LYS A 453 -5.41 0.27 16.26
N LEU A 454 -4.43 -0.59 16.45
CA LEU A 454 -4.27 -1.32 17.70
C LEU A 454 -3.45 -0.48 18.69
N GLY A 455 -3.56 -0.77 19.97
CA GLY A 455 -2.79 -0.13 21.03
C GLY A 455 -2.54 -1.08 22.18
N VAL A 456 -1.64 -0.70 23.08
CA VAL A 456 -1.44 -1.38 24.36
C VAL A 456 -1.81 -0.44 25.50
N ASP A 457 -2.82 -0.78 26.30
CA ASP A 457 -3.16 -0.05 27.52
C ASP A 457 -3.06 -0.96 28.74
N LYS A 458 -2.20 -0.61 29.71
CA LYS A 458 -1.91 -1.42 30.91
C LYS A 458 -1.62 -2.90 30.62
N GLY A 459 -0.97 -3.18 29.49
CA GLY A 459 -0.63 -4.53 29.03
C GLY A 459 -1.81 -5.33 28.46
N LYS A 460 -2.88 -4.63 28.04
CA LYS A 460 -3.99 -5.17 27.26
C LYS A 460 -3.96 -4.66 25.82
N ILE A 461 -4.32 -5.52 24.89
CA ILE A 461 -4.53 -5.17 23.48
C ILE A 461 -5.85 -4.40 23.38
N VAL A 462 -5.79 -3.15 22.92
CA VAL A 462 -6.96 -2.29 22.69
C VAL A 462 -7.12 -1.98 21.21
N LEU A 463 -8.36 -1.84 20.75
CA LEU A 463 -8.67 -1.37 19.39
C LEU A 463 -9.18 0.07 19.47
N ARG A 464 -8.67 0.95 18.61
CA ARG A 464 -9.15 2.33 18.47
C ARG A 464 -9.55 2.59 17.03
N ILE A 465 -10.71 3.20 16.83
CA ILE A 465 -11.21 3.54 15.51
C ILE A 465 -11.13 5.04 15.28
N LYS A 466 -10.93 5.42 14.02
CA LYS A 466 -11.08 6.78 13.52
C LYS A 466 -12.38 6.83 12.74
N VAL A 467 -13.25 7.76 13.13
CA VAL A 467 -14.57 7.88 12.53
C VAL A 467 -14.70 9.24 11.86
N GLY A 468 -15.20 9.24 10.62
CA GLY A 468 -15.35 10.44 9.79
C GLY A 468 -16.82 10.75 9.50
N THR A 469 -17.15 12.04 9.48
CA THR A 469 -18.47 12.52 9.05
C THR A 469 -18.51 12.68 7.54
N PHE A 470 -19.47 12.00 6.91
CA PHE A 470 -19.69 12.10 5.47
C PHE A 470 -20.52 13.32 5.09
N HIS A 471 -20.13 13.99 4.01
CA HIS A 471 -20.89 15.07 3.38
C HIS A 471 -20.96 14.81 1.87
N VAL A 472 -22.18 14.74 1.33
CA VAL A 472 -22.41 14.71 -0.13
C VAL A 472 -22.41 16.14 -0.63
N ALA A 473 -21.66 16.44 -1.69
CA ALA A 473 -21.78 17.74 -2.35
C ALA A 473 -23.16 17.79 -3.01
N LEU A 474 -24.08 18.55 -2.42
CA LEU A 474 -25.35 18.85 -3.07
C LEU A 474 -25.04 19.81 -4.23
N GLU A 475 -24.85 19.26 -5.43
CA GLU A 475 -25.25 20.00 -6.62
C GLU A 475 -26.72 20.37 -6.42
N SER A 476 -27.01 21.67 -6.52
CA SER A 476 -28.33 22.28 -6.64
C SER A 476 -29.48 21.28 -6.53
N PHE A 477 -30.20 21.30 -5.39
CA PHE A 477 -31.50 20.68 -5.26
C PHE A 477 -32.39 21.26 -6.37
N ASP A 478 -32.44 20.57 -7.49
CA ASP A 478 -33.47 20.72 -8.49
C ASP A 478 -34.75 20.25 -7.79
N ALA A 479 -35.63 21.20 -7.48
CA ALA A 479 -36.93 20.98 -6.85
C ALA A 479 -37.90 20.32 -7.85
N SER A 480 -37.46 19.23 -8.47
CA SER A 480 -38.06 18.56 -9.60
C SER A 480 -38.05 17.04 -9.36
N CYS A 481 -38.39 16.59 -8.14
CA CYS A 481 -38.76 15.20 -7.90
C CYS A 481 -39.64 15.05 -6.65
N GLY A 482 -40.96 15.05 -6.87
CA GLY A 482 -41.86 14.15 -6.14
C GLY A 482 -42.44 14.59 -4.80
N LEU A 483 -42.79 15.86 -4.63
CA LEU A 483 -43.81 16.23 -3.64
C LEU A 483 -45.20 15.98 -4.26
N HIS A 484 -45.61 14.71 -4.31
CA HIS A 484 -47.01 14.35 -4.56
C HIS A 484 -47.84 14.62 -3.29
N LEU A 485 -47.97 15.90 -2.92
CA LEU A 485 -49.10 16.36 -2.13
C LEU A 485 -50.28 16.51 -3.10
N ASN A 486 -51.08 15.45 -3.22
CA ASN A 486 -52.46 15.63 -3.66
C ASN A 486 -53.17 16.45 -2.56
N ILE A 487 -53.17 17.77 -2.68
CA ILE A 487 -54.09 18.64 -1.96
C ILE A 487 -54.98 19.24 -3.04
N ALA A 488 -56.28 18.93 -2.97
CA ALA A 488 -57.28 19.58 -3.81
C ALA A 488 -57.25 21.09 -3.52
N PRO A 489 -57.29 21.96 -4.55
CA PRO A 489 -57.10 23.38 -4.35
C PRO A 489 -58.40 24.02 -3.90
N GLU A 490 -58.41 24.60 -2.71
CA GLU A 490 -59.20 25.78 -2.43
C GLU A 490 -58.43 26.62 -1.42
N VAL A 491 -57.80 27.69 -1.91
CA VAL A 491 -57.81 29.03 -1.31
C VAL A 491 -56.85 29.93 -2.10
N THR A 492 -57.43 31.05 -2.49
CA THR A 492 -56.97 32.20 -3.27
C THR A 492 -55.70 32.88 -2.76
N ALA A 493 -54.77 33.17 -3.67
CA ALA A 493 -53.70 34.15 -3.49
C ALA A 493 -54.01 35.43 -4.29
N HIS A 494 -54.21 36.55 -3.58
CA HIS A 494 -54.13 37.89 -4.17
C HIS A 494 -52.66 38.21 -4.48
N GLY A 495 -52.43 38.68 -5.70
CA GLY A 495 -51.14 38.63 -6.35
C GLY A 495 -50.18 39.76 -6.06
N VAL A 496 -48.96 39.58 -6.57
CA VAL A 496 -48.07 40.65 -7.03
C VAL A 496 -47.32 40.11 -8.25
N THR A 497 -47.49 40.81 -9.37
CA THR A 497 -46.87 40.61 -10.68
C THR A 497 -45.43 41.16 -10.71
N LYS A 498 -44.51 40.49 -11.42
CA LYS A 498 -43.62 41.13 -12.42
C LYS A 498 -42.89 40.10 -13.30
N GLU A 499 -42.73 40.50 -14.55
CA GLU A 499 -42.52 39.70 -15.75
C GLU A 499 -41.05 39.30 -15.99
N ALA A 500 -40.87 38.17 -16.67
CA ALA A 500 -39.64 37.77 -17.37
C ALA A 500 -39.80 38.03 -18.89
N PRO A 501 -38.73 38.36 -19.65
CA PRO A 501 -38.78 38.28 -21.10
C PRO A 501 -38.15 37.00 -21.65
N ALA A 502 -38.72 36.57 -22.77
CA ALA A 502 -38.59 35.26 -23.40
C ALA A 502 -37.39 35.10 -24.35
N CYS A 503 -37.08 33.83 -24.62
CA CYS A 503 -36.19 33.32 -25.68
C CYS A 503 -36.68 33.64 -27.10
N VAL A 504 -35.74 33.87 -28.02
CA VAL A 504 -35.96 33.76 -29.47
C VAL A 504 -34.84 32.92 -30.11
N HIS A 505 -35.26 31.93 -30.90
CA HIS A 505 -34.45 31.00 -31.69
C HIS A 505 -33.70 31.66 -32.87
N LYS A 506 -32.51 31.14 -33.21
CA LYS A 506 -32.08 30.98 -34.62
C LYS A 506 -31.10 29.81 -34.82
N LYS A 507 -31.42 28.93 -35.78
CA LYS A 507 -30.60 27.83 -36.32
C LYS A 507 -29.52 28.35 -37.27
N SER A 508 -28.30 27.77 -37.23
CA SER A 508 -27.44 27.59 -38.42
C SER A 508 -26.44 26.43 -38.22
N SER A 509 -26.30 25.60 -39.25
CA SER A 509 -25.44 24.40 -39.36
C SER A 509 -24.00 24.76 -39.82
N PRO A 510 -23.05 23.82 -40.08
CA PRO A 510 -21.72 23.82 -39.46
C PRO A 510 -20.62 24.30 -40.43
N ARG A 511 -19.55 24.91 -39.91
CA ARG A 511 -18.33 25.16 -40.70
C ARG A 511 -17.29 24.07 -40.41
N LYS A 512 -16.99 23.30 -41.45
CA LYS A 512 -15.72 22.60 -41.67
C LYS A 512 -14.57 23.60 -41.46
N LEU A 513 -13.57 23.20 -40.68
CA LEU A 513 -12.25 23.84 -40.73
C LEU A 513 -11.23 22.78 -41.13
N LEU A 514 -10.61 23.05 -42.28
CA LEU A 514 -9.67 22.21 -42.98
C LEU A 514 -8.40 22.01 -42.13
N PHE A 515 -7.97 20.76 -42.05
CA PHE A 515 -6.57 20.42 -41.81
C PHE A 515 -5.72 20.98 -42.95
N SER A 516 -4.86 21.94 -42.64
CA SER A 516 -3.76 22.32 -43.54
C SER A 516 -2.70 21.24 -43.45
N LYS A 517 -2.68 20.37 -44.47
CA LYS A 517 -1.48 19.66 -44.90
C LYS A 517 -0.53 20.67 -45.57
N ASP A 518 0.74 20.30 -45.56
CA ASP A 518 1.84 20.81 -46.38
C ASP A 518 2.63 22.00 -45.83
N LEU A 519 3.54 21.67 -44.91
CA LEU A 519 4.87 22.27 -44.85
C LEU A 519 5.91 21.13 -44.78
N VAL A 520 6.29 20.67 -45.97
CA VAL A 520 7.58 20.10 -46.40
C VAL A 520 8.28 19.17 -45.38
N ALA A 521 8.09 17.87 -45.62
CA ALA A 521 8.92 16.80 -45.09
C ALA A 521 10.39 16.96 -45.54
N MET A 522 11.25 17.37 -44.61
CA MET A 522 12.58 16.76 -44.50
C MET A 522 12.45 15.64 -43.48
N GLU A 523 12.52 14.40 -43.96
CA GLU A 523 12.53 13.16 -43.18
C GLU A 523 13.79 13.13 -42.28
N LYS A 524 13.77 13.86 -41.16
CA LYS A 524 14.68 13.63 -40.04
C LYS A 524 14.03 12.58 -39.15
N GLY A 525 14.45 11.33 -39.31
CA GLY A 525 14.00 10.25 -38.44
C GLY A 525 14.21 10.59 -36.97
N GLU A 526 13.26 10.22 -36.13
CA GLU A 526 13.28 10.41 -34.67
C GLU A 526 14.62 9.87 -34.12
N LEU A 527 15.36 10.75 -33.43
CA LEU A 527 16.67 10.44 -32.86
C LEU A 527 16.48 9.84 -31.46
N VAL A 528 17.19 8.77 -31.17
CA VAL A 528 17.16 8.12 -29.86
C VAL A 528 18.26 8.75 -29.00
N GLU A 529 17.88 9.42 -27.92
CA GLU A 529 18.80 10.07 -26.99
C GLU A 529 19.74 9.05 -26.31
N GLY A 530 21.00 9.45 -26.07
CA GLY A 530 22.00 8.60 -25.40
C GLY A 530 22.55 7.41 -26.20
N LYS A 531 22.13 7.23 -27.47
CA LYS A 531 22.59 6.13 -28.33
C LYS A 531 23.17 6.63 -29.65
N VAL A 532 24.28 6.03 -30.07
CA VAL A 532 25.01 6.37 -31.31
C VAL A 532 25.09 5.18 -32.26
N ASP A 533 25.28 5.49 -33.54
CA ASP A 533 25.69 4.53 -34.56
C ASP A 533 27.19 4.24 -34.45
N TRP A 534 27.66 3.25 -35.19
CA TRP A 534 29.09 2.87 -35.26
C TRP A 534 30.02 3.99 -35.78
N LYS A 535 29.47 5.06 -36.37
CA LYS A 535 30.22 6.25 -36.82
C LYS A 535 30.17 7.39 -35.81
N GLY A 536 29.60 7.17 -34.61
CA GLY A 536 29.47 8.19 -33.57
C GLY A 536 28.39 9.23 -33.82
N ARG A 537 27.49 9.01 -34.78
CA ARG A 537 26.31 9.88 -35.04
C ARG A 537 25.14 9.38 -34.21
N THR A 538 24.20 10.26 -33.85
CA THR A 538 23.01 9.87 -33.09
C THR A 538 22.19 8.79 -33.80
N ALA A 539 21.72 7.81 -33.03
CA ALA A 539 20.99 6.66 -33.57
C ALA A 539 19.59 7.07 -34.05
N ILE A 540 19.26 6.70 -35.29
CA ILE A 540 17.92 6.93 -35.88
C ILE A 540 17.02 5.74 -35.56
N LYS A 541 15.85 6.00 -34.93
CA LYS A 541 14.90 4.99 -34.43
C LYS A 541 14.50 3.93 -35.46
N ASN A 542 14.12 4.35 -36.68
CA ASN A 542 13.65 3.44 -37.74
C ASN A 542 14.77 2.75 -38.54
N LYS A 543 16.04 3.09 -38.29
CA LYS A 543 17.18 2.59 -39.09
C LYS A 543 18.12 1.67 -38.30
N HIS A 544 18.29 1.96 -37.01
CA HIS A 544 19.18 1.23 -36.11
C HIS A 544 18.37 0.58 -34.98
N GLY A 545 18.79 -0.58 -34.50
CA GLY A 545 18.13 -1.32 -33.43
C GLY A 545 16.85 -2.06 -33.87
N GLY A 546 16.13 -2.58 -32.89
CA GLY A 546 14.90 -3.33 -33.08
C GLY A 546 15.08 -4.85 -33.24
N GLN A 547 13.96 -5.56 -33.14
CA GLN A 547 13.89 -7.02 -32.98
C GLN A 547 14.70 -7.84 -34.00
N ARG A 548 14.75 -7.39 -35.26
CA ARG A 548 15.47 -8.11 -36.34
C ARG A 548 16.96 -8.17 -36.07
N PHE A 549 17.57 -7.07 -35.65
CA PHE A 549 19.01 -7.04 -35.38
C PHE A 549 19.33 -7.65 -34.01
N SER A 550 18.41 -7.53 -33.04
CA SER A 550 18.52 -8.24 -31.76
C SER A 550 18.57 -9.77 -31.94
N SER A 551 17.99 -10.33 -33.01
CA SER A 551 18.09 -11.78 -33.29
C SER A 551 19.53 -12.26 -33.57
N LEU A 552 20.40 -11.40 -34.13
CA LEU A 552 21.82 -11.70 -34.33
C LEU A 552 22.56 -11.78 -32.98
N ILE A 553 22.18 -10.91 -32.04
CA ILE A 553 22.70 -10.92 -30.66
C ILE A 553 22.27 -12.21 -29.96
N LEU A 554 20.99 -12.62 -30.10
CA LEU A 554 20.49 -13.89 -29.56
C LEU A 554 21.23 -15.10 -30.13
N ALA A 555 21.47 -15.13 -31.45
CA ALA A 555 22.21 -16.21 -32.10
C ALA A 555 23.66 -16.28 -31.60
N SER A 556 24.32 -15.13 -31.43
CA SER A 556 25.69 -15.03 -30.90
C SER A 556 25.75 -15.54 -29.45
N PHE A 557 24.75 -15.17 -28.63
CA PHE A 557 24.63 -15.64 -27.25
C PHE A 557 24.36 -17.15 -27.15
N ALA A 558 23.57 -17.72 -28.07
CA ALA A 558 23.36 -19.16 -28.12
C ALA A 558 24.65 -19.93 -28.43
N LEU A 559 25.45 -19.43 -29.37
CA LEU A 559 26.74 -20.02 -29.76
C LEU A 559 27.79 -19.92 -28.65
N GLU A 560 27.85 -18.77 -27.94
CA GLU A 560 28.71 -18.62 -26.77
C GLU A 560 28.32 -19.56 -25.64
N ASN A 561 27.03 -19.60 -25.27
CA ASN A 561 26.58 -20.51 -24.22
C ASN A 561 26.82 -21.97 -24.58
N MET A 562 26.71 -22.34 -25.86
CA MET A 562 27.05 -23.68 -26.32
C MET A 562 28.53 -24.01 -26.05
N ALA A 563 29.46 -23.07 -26.32
CA ALA A 563 30.87 -23.27 -26.03
C ALA A 563 31.12 -23.35 -24.52
N THR A 564 30.62 -22.38 -23.76
CA THR A 564 30.85 -22.25 -22.32
C THR A 564 30.28 -23.42 -21.52
N VAL A 565 29.06 -23.88 -21.83
CA VAL A 565 28.44 -25.01 -21.12
C VAL A 565 29.23 -26.30 -21.36
N ALA A 566 29.76 -26.52 -22.57
CA ALA A 566 30.49 -27.75 -22.91
C ALA A 566 31.78 -27.87 -22.09
N LEU A 567 32.47 -26.74 -21.91
CA LEU A 567 33.64 -26.65 -21.03
C LEU A 567 33.23 -26.83 -19.57
N ALA A 568 32.19 -26.13 -19.12
CA ALA A 568 31.77 -26.14 -17.72
C ALA A 568 31.37 -27.53 -17.21
N VAL A 569 30.80 -28.40 -18.05
CA VAL A 569 30.40 -29.75 -17.61
C VAL A 569 31.46 -30.81 -17.82
N ASN A 570 32.25 -30.74 -18.89
CA ASN A 570 33.10 -31.87 -19.25
C ASN A 570 34.59 -31.62 -18.98
N LEU A 571 35.01 -30.39 -18.66
CA LEU A 571 36.43 -30.11 -18.44
C LEU A 571 37.02 -30.83 -17.22
N VAL A 572 36.20 -31.21 -16.22
CA VAL A 572 36.66 -32.05 -15.10
C VAL A 572 37.21 -33.40 -15.56
N THR A 573 36.58 -34.01 -16.57
CA THR A 573 37.02 -35.30 -17.12
C THR A 573 38.28 -35.15 -17.97
N TYR A 574 38.51 -33.97 -18.57
CA TYR A 574 39.78 -33.64 -19.22
C TYR A 574 40.93 -33.48 -18.21
N PHE A 575 40.69 -32.78 -17.10
CA PHE A 575 41.71 -32.60 -16.06
C PHE A 575 42.12 -33.93 -15.43
N ASN A 576 41.14 -34.78 -15.10
CA ASN A 576 41.38 -36.10 -14.58
C ASN A 576 41.97 -37.02 -15.68
N GLY A 577 41.18 -37.32 -16.71
CA GLY A 577 41.48 -38.33 -17.73
C GLY A 577 42.67 -38.06 -18.64
N VAL A 578 43.01 -36.80 -18.91
CA VAL A 578 44.07 -36.43 -19.86
C VAL A 578 45.25 -35.73 -19.19
N MET A 579 45.00 -34.89 -18.18
CA MET A 579 46.05 -34.16 -17.47
C MET A 579 46.49 -34.82 -16.16
N HIS A 580 45.84 -35.93 -15.78
CA HIS A 580 46.12 -36.75 -14.60
C HIS A 580 46.01 -36.03 -13.25
N PHE A 581 45.21 -34.97 -13.16
CA PHE A 581 44.87 -34.38 -11.88
C PHE A 581 44.08 -35.37 -11.03
N SER A 582 44.22 -35.28 -9.70
CA SER A 582 43.35 -36.05 -8.80
C SER A 582 41.89 -35.57 -8.94
N ILE A 583 40.91 -36.41 -8.60
CA ILE A 583 39.48 -36.05 -8.67
C ILE A 583 39.20 -34.75 -7.89
N ALA A 584 39.83 -34.59 -6.71
CA ALA A 584 39.67 -33.40 -5.88
C ALA A 584 40.31 -32.16 -6.53
N ASP A 585 41.51 -32.28 -7.10
CA ASP A 585 42.20 -31.18 -7.75
C ASP A 585 41.48 -30.77 -9.04
N ALA A 586 41.03 -31.72 -9.85
CA ALA A 586 40.26 -31.46 -11.07
C ALA A 586 38.96 -30.69 -10.78
N ALA A 587 38.24 -31.06 -9.71
CA ALA A 587 37.04 -30.34 -9.28
C ALA A 587 37.37 -28.93 -8.77
N ASN A 588 38.45 -28.76 -8.02
CA ASN A 588 38.92 -27.45 -7.56
C ASN A 588 39.32 -26.56 -8.74
N GLU A 589 40.07 -27.08 -9.72
CA GLU A 589 40.49 -26.29 -10.89
C GLU A 589 39.29 -25.87 -11.76
N LEU A 590 38.31 -26.75 -11.97
CA LEU A 590 37.09 -26.40 -12.70
C LEU A 590 36.28 -25.32 -11.96
N THR A 591 36.09 -25.46 -10.65
CA THR A 591 35.33 -24.49 -9.85
C THR A 591 36.08 -23.16 -9.69
N ASN A 592 37.41 -23.18 -9.59
CA ASN A 592 38.27 -21.99 -9.60
C ASN A 592 38.16 -21.24 -10.92
N TYR A 593 38.20 -21.95 -12.05
CA TYR A 593 37.97 -21.37 -13.38
C TYR A 593 36.61 -20.68 -13.47
N MET A 594 35.52 -21.39 -13.11
CA MET A 594 34.17 -20.82 -13.16
C MET A 594 34.02 -19.62 -12.22
N GLY A 595 34.52 -19.73 -10.98
CA GLY A 595 34.50 -18.65 -10.00
C GLY A 595 35.28 -17.43 -10.49
N THR A 596 36.45 -17.64 -11.09
CA THR A 596 37.27 -16.57 -11.68
C THR A 596 36.53 -15.88 -12.82
N ALA A 597 35.87 -16.63 -13.72
CA ALA A 597 35.08 -16.04 -14.80
C ALA A 597 33.94 -15.14 -14.26
N TYR A 598 33.21 -15.58 -13.22
CA TYR A 598 32.16 -14.77 -12.60
C TYR A 598 32.70 -13.50 -11.90
N ILE A 599 33.82 -13.60 -11.18
CA ILE A 599 34.45 -12.44 -10.53
C ILE A 599 34.95 -11.45 -11.59
N LEU A 600 35.59 -11.94 -12.64
CA LEU A 600 36.13 -11.13 -13.72
C LEU A 600 35.01 -10.46 -14.52
N SER A 601 33.81 -11.06 -14.58
CA SER A 601 32.63 -10.44 -15.22
C SER A 601 32.27 -9.11 -14.59
N ILE A 602 32.41 -8.96 -13.26
CA ILE A 602 32.16 -7.71 -12.55
C ILE A 602 33.17 -6.63 -12.98
N VAL A 603 34.44 -7.01 -13.08
CA VAL A 603 35.52 -6.10 -13.52
C VAL A 603 35.30 -5.66 -14.97
N VAL A 604 34.97 -6.60 -15.86
CA VAL A 604 34.72 -6.27 -17.27
C VAL A 604 33.45 -5.45 -17.44
N ALA A 605 32.38 -5.72 -16.68
CA ALA A 605 31.17 -4.89 -16.68
C ALA A 605 31.51 -3.43 -16.32
N PHE A 606 32.30 -3.23 -15.27
CA PHE A 606 32.80 -1.92 -14.88
C PHE A 606 33.60 -1.25 -16.00
N LEU A 607 34.57 -1.95 -16.60
CA LEU A 607 35.40 -1.41 -17.69
C LEU A 607 34.56 -1.10 -18.95
N ALA A 608 33.56 -1.92 -19.25
CA ALA A 608 32.65 -1.75 -20.38
C ALA A 608 31.80 -0.49 -20.22
N ASP A 609 31.25 -0.25 -19.03
CA ASP A 609 30.40 0.92 -18.77
C ASP A 609 31.21 2.22 -18.57
N ALA A 610 32.45 2.13 -18.05
CA ALA A 610 33.26 3.31 -17.72
C ALA A 610 34.23 3.77 -18.83
N TYR A 611 34.83 2.85 -19.61
CA TYR A 611 35.95 3.18 -20.50
C TYR A 611 35.84 2.64 -21.92
N ILE A 612 35.47 1.36 -22.08
CA ILE A 612 35.61 0.64 -23.37
C ILE A 612 34.33 0.73 -24.22
N GLY A 613 33.16 0.76 -23.57
CA GLY A 613 31.87 0.61 -24.21
C GLY A 613 31.46 -0.86 -24.35
N ARG A 614 30.16 -1.14 -24.19
CA ARG A 614 29.59 -2.51 -24.16
C ARG A 614 29.85 -3.29 -25.45
N PHE A 615 29.71 -2.64 -26.62
CA PHE A 615 29.96 -3.28 -27.92
C PHE A 615 31.41 -3.77 -28.07
N TYR A 616 32.38 -2.90 -27.77
CA TYR A 616 33.80 -3.24 -27.88
C TYR A 616 34.22 -4.26 -26.82
N ALA A 617 33.64 -4.20 -25.62
CA ALA A 617 33.86 -5.19 -24.58
C ALA A 617 33.49 -6.61 -25.07
N VAL A 618 32.32 -6.78 -25.69
CA VAL A 618 31.93 -8.08 -26.29
C VAL A 618 32.93 -8.54 -27.35
N LEU A 619 33.33 -7.66 -28.28
CA LEU A 619 34.22 -8.03 -29.38
C LEU A 619 35.61 -8.44 -28.89
N VAL A 620 36.20 -7.66 -27.99
CA VAL A 620 37.52 -7.93 -27.41
C VAL A 620 37.47 -9.21 -26.59
N SER A 621 36.44 -9.39 -25.77
CA SER A 621 36.28 -10.59 -24.95
C SER A 621 36.07 -11.85 -25.78
N ALA A 622 35.28 -11.79 -26.86
CA ALA A 622 35.12 -12.93 -27.76
C ALA A 622 36.42 -13.29 -28.51
N PHE A 623 37.26 -12.31 -28.83
CA PHE A 623 38.59 -12.58 -29.38
C PHE A 623 39.50 -13.25 -28.36
N ILE A 624 39.51 -12.76 -27.11
CA ILE A 624 40.28 -13.36 -26.00
C ILE A 624 39.82 -14.81 -25.76
N GLU A 625 38.52 -15.07 -25.77
CA GLU A 625 37.96 -16.42 -25.63
C GLU A 625 38.39 -17.33 -26.78
N LEU A 626 38.33 -16.83 -28.02
CA LEU A 626 38.76 -17.58 -29.20
C LEU A 626 40.22 -18.01 -29.09
N VAL A 627 41.10 -17.10 -28.64
CA VAL A 627 42.53 -17.41 -28.43
C VAL A 627 42.69 -18.46 -27.33
N GLY A 628 41.99 -18.30 -26.19
CA GLY A 628 42.03 -19.27 -25.09
C GLY A 628 41.60 -20.67 -25.52
N LEU A 629 40.46 -20.79 -26.23
CA LEU A 629 39.97 -22.08 -26.75
C LEU A 629 40.90 -22.65 -27.82
N GLY A 630 41.46 -21.80 -28.68
CA GLY A 630 42.47 -22.20 -29.67
C GLY A 630 43.71 -22.80 -29.02
N LEU A 631 44.21 -22.20 -27.93
CA LEU A 631 45.33 -22.73 -27.16
C LEU A 631 45.00 -24.08 -26.52
N LEU A 632 43.80 -24.24 -25.93
CA LEU A 632 43.33 -25.53 -25.41
C LEU A 632 43.23 -26.60 -26.51
N ALA A 633 42.71 -26.25 -27.69
CA ALA A 633 42.63 -27.16 -28.83
C ALA A 633 44.03 -27.57 -29.33
N VAL A 634 44.98 -26.63 -29.40
CA VAL A 634 46.38 -26.91 -29.77
C VAL A 634 47.04 -27.84 -28.74
N GLN A 635 46.89 -27.55 -27.44
CA GLN A 635 47.38 -28.43 -26.38
C GLN A 635 46.72 -29.81 -26.41
N ALA A 636 45.44 -29.87 -26.78
CA ALA A 636 44.72 -31.12 -26.95
C ALA A 636 45.15 -31.91 -28.20
N HIS A 637 45.67 -31.25 -29.23
CA HIS A 637 46.06 -31.90 -30.48
C HIS A 637 47.48 -32.48 -30.43
N TYR A 638 48.45 -31.75 -29.86
CA TYR A 638 49.85 -32.18 -29.85
C TYR A 638 50.19 -33.07 -28.64
N PRO A 639 50.60 -34.35 -28.85
CA PRO A 639 50.91 -35.26 -27.75
C PRO A 639 52.06 -34.80 -26.85
N LYS A 640 52.99 -33.99 -27.37
CA LYS A 640 54.13 -33.45 -26.61
C LYS A 640 53.74 -32.41 -25.56
N LEU A 641 52.54 -31.83 -25.67
CA LEU A 641 52.01 -30.83 -24.75
C LEU A 641 51.14 -31.44 -23.63
N LYS A 642 51.00 -32.77 -23.62
CA LYS A 642 50.26 -33.55 -22.63
C LYS A 642 51.20 -34.50 -21.89
N PRO A 643 50.83 -34.93 -20.67
CA PRO A 643 51.52 -36.06 -20.03
C PRO A 643 51.35 -37.34 -20.88
N PRO A 644 52.27 -38.31 -20.75
CA PRO A 644 52.19 -39.59 -21.45
C PRO A 644 50.93 -40.34 -21.03
N THR A 645 50.24 -41.02 -21.95
CA THR A 645 48.98 -41.72 -21.66
C THR A 645 49.13 -42.73 -20.53
N CYS A 646 48.29 -42.63 -19.51
CA CYS A 646 48.30 -43.50 -18.34
C CYS A 646 46.88 -44.01 -18.03
N VAL A 647 46.76 -45.22 -17.45
CA VAL A 647 45.47 -45.78 -17.02
C VAL A 647 45.25 -45.42 -15.56
N ILE A 648 44.47 -44.36 -15.31
CA ILE A 648 44.24 -43.79 -13.98
C ILE A 648 43.51 -44.76 -13.03
N PHE A 649 42.77 -45.73 -13.58
CA PHE A 649 42.02 -46.73 -12.81
C PHE A 649 42.87 -47.95 -12.40
N ASP A 650 44.15 -48.00 -12.79
CA ASP A 650 45.08 -49.03 -12.31
C ASP A 650 45.82 -48.52 -11.07
N PRO A 651 45.61 -49.10 -9.88
CA PRO A 651 46.25 -48.67 -8.64
C PRO A 651 47.78 -48.88 -8.62
N THR A 652 48.35 -49.54 -9.64
CA THR A 652 49.80 -49.74 -9.79
C THR A 652 50.48 -48.76 -10.77
N ALA A 653 49.71 -47.95 -11.49
CA ALA A 653 50.24 -46.99 -12.46
C ALA A 653 50.54 -45.63 -11.80
N ASP A 654 51.82 -45.23 -11.76
CA ASP A 654 52.24 -43.90 -11.32
C ASP A 654 52.07 -42.89 -12.48
N CYS A 655 50.87 -42.31 -12.58
CA CYS A 655 50.55 -41.34 -13.62
C CYS A 655 51.16 -39.97 -13.30
N GLN A 656 52.13 -39.52 -14.10
CA GLN A 656 52.71 -38.19 -13.95
C GLN A 656 51.70 -37.11 -14.33
N GLN A 657 51.53 -36.13 -13.44
CA GLN A 657 50.71 -34.94 -13.68
C GLN A 657 51.40 -33.98 -14.66
N VAL A 658 50.61 -33.11 -15.28
CA VAL A 658 51.16 -32.05 -16.13
C VAL A 658 52.04 -31.10 -15.29
N HIS A 659 53.30 -30.92 -15.70
CA HIS A 659 54.28 -30.10 -14.97
C HIS A 659 55.04 -29.15 -15.89
N GLY A 660 55.61 -28.09 -15.30
CA GLY A 660 56.44 -27.11 -16.01
C GLY A 660 55.68 -26.27 -17.02
N GLY A 661 56.27 -26.07 -18.21
CA GLY A 661 55.71 -25.18 -19.26
C GLY A 661 54.35 -25.63 -19.82
N ASN A 662 54.07 -26.94 -19.84
CA ASN A 662 52.79 -27.48 -20.34
C ASN A 662 51.63 -27.18 -19.39
N ALA A 663 51.91 -27.15 -18.08
CA ALA A 663 50.93 -26.74 -17.07
C ALA A 663 50.67 -25.23 -17.17
N ALA A 664 51.72 -24.43 -17.35
CA ALA A 664 51.58 -22.98 -17.55
C ALA A 664 50.72 -22.66 -18.79
N LEU A 665 50.92 -23.39 -19.91
CA LEU A 665 50.10 -23.25 -21.12
C LEU A 665 48.62 -23.53 -20.84
N LEU A 666 48.33 -24.60 -20.09
CA LEU A 666 46.96 -24.99 -19.72
C LEU A 666 46.26 -23.89 -18.93
N PHE A 667 46.91 -23.37 -17.88
CA PHE A 667 46.33 -22.32 -17.05
C PHE A 667 46.19 -20.99 -17.77
N VAL A 668 47.17 -20.60 -18.59
CA VAL A 668 47.07 -19.39 -19.42
C VAL A 668 45.89 -19.50 -20.36
N ALA A 669 45.72 -20.63 -21.04
CA ALA A 669 44.60 -20.86 -21.93
C ALA A 669 43.26 -20.84 -21.17
N LEU A 670 43.17 -21.51 -20.02
CA LEU A 670 41.98 -21.57 -19.18
C LEU A 670 41.55 -20.19 -18.66
N TYR A 671 42.49 -19.37 -18.18
CA TYR A 671 42.19 -18.02 -17.70
C TYR A 671 41.90 -17.04 -18.84
N LEU A 672 42.46 -17.24 -20.04
CA LEU A 672 42.04 -16.51 -21.24
C LEU A 672 40.58 -16.82 -21.58
N VAL A 673 40.18 -18.10 -21.57
CA VAL A 673 38.76 -18.47 -21.75
C VAL A 673 37.90 -17.81 -20.67
N ALA A 674 38.31 -17.89 -19.40
CA ALA A 674 37.56 -17.26 -18.30
C ALA A 674 37.35 -15.75 -18.51
N ALA A 675 38.40 -15.03 -18.94
CA ALA A 675 38.35 -13.60 -19.24
C ALA A 675 37.46 -13.25 -20.43
N GLY A 676 37.48 -14.09 -21.47
CA GLY A 676 36.63 -13.93 -22.63
C GLY A 676 35.15 -14.17 -22.30
N THR A 677 34.83 -15.32 -21.71
CA THR A 677 33.46 -15.65 -21.29
C THR A 677 32.90 -14.60 -20.32
N ALA A 678 33.73 -14.11 -19.40
CA ALA A 678 33.36 -13.09 -18.42
C ALA A 678 32.85 -11.80 -19.08
N GLY A 679 33.59 -11.29 -20.08
CA GLY A 679 33.22 -10.05 -20.72
C GLY A 679 32.03 -10.17 -21.66
N ILE A 680 31.87 -11.31 -22.34
CA ILE A 680 30.67 -11.56 -23.15
C ILE A 680 29.43 -11.62 -22.25
N LYS A 681 29.48 -12.38 -21.15
CA LYS A 681 28.34 -12.48 -20.22
C LYS A 681 27.98 -11.17 -19.54
N ALA A 682 28.98 -10.33 -19.26
CA ALA A 682 28.77 -9.00 -18.69
C ALA A 682 28.13 -8.00 -19.66
N ALA A 683 28.58 -7.96 -20.91
CA ALA A 683 28.26 -6.87 -21.85
C ALA A 683 27.25 -7.24 -22.95
N LEU A 684 27.09 -8.53 -23.30
CA LEU A 684 26.25 -8.94 -24.43
C LEU A 684 24.75 -8.80 -24.15
N PRO A 685 24.21 -9.22 -22.99
CA PRO A 685 22.79 -9.04 -22.69
C PRO A 685 22.40 -7.56 -22.58
N THR A 686 23.25 -6.74 -21.95
CA THR A 686 23.04 -5.29 -21.80
C THR A 686 23.10 -4.58 -23.15
N HIS A 687 24.04 -4.95 -24.02
CA HIS A 687 24.06 -4.46 -25.40
C HIS A 687 22.84 -4.88 -26.22
N GLY A 688 22.28 -6.07 -25.93
CA GLY A 688 21.01 -6.53 -26.51
C GLY A 688 19.82 -5.68 -26.09
N ALA A 689 19.74 -5.32 -24.80
CA ALA A 689 18.75 -4.38 -24.27
C ALA A 689 18.88 -2.99 -24.91
N ASP A 690 20.11 -2.52 -25.16
CA ASP A 690 20.36 -1.22 -25.80
C ASP A 690 19.74 -1.09 -27.21
N GLN A 691 19.33 -2.20 -27.85
CA GLN A 691 18.68 -2.17 -29.16
C GLN A 691 17.23 -1.65 -29.14
N PHE A 692 16.63 -1.49 -27.96
CA PHE A 692 15.24 -1.05 -27.77
C PHE A 692 15.19 0.26 -26.97
N ASP A 693 14.18 1.09 -27.22
CA ASP A 693 13.90 2.33 -26.48
C ASP A 693 12.84 2.08 -25.39
N GLU A 694 13.16 2.40 -24.14
CA GLU A 694 12.27 2.19 -22.99
C GLU A 694 11.12 3.21 -22.97
N LYS A 695 11.31 4.39 -23.60
CA LYS A 695 10.30 5.44 -23.66
C LYS A 695 9.16 5.11 -24.64
N ASP A 696 9.40 4.21 -25.58
CA ASP A 696 8.39 3.75 -26.53
C ASP A 696 7.69 2.48 -26.01
N PRO A 697 6.37 2.50 -25.74
CA PRO A 697 5.65 1.34 -25.21
C PRO A 697 5.71 0.12 -26.15
N GLN A 698 5.85 0.31 -27.47
CA GLN A 698 6.00 -0.80 -28.41
C GLN A 698 7.39 -1.43 -28.33
N GLU A 699 8.45 -0.62 -28.29
CA GLU A 699 9.82 -1.13 -28.17
C GLU A 699 10.08 -1.73 -26.77
N ALA A 700 9.48 -1.18 -25.70
CA ALA A 700 9.54 -1.75 -24.35
C ALA A 700 8.93 -3.16 -24.27
N MET A 701 7.79 -3.39 -24.95
CA MET A 701 7.20 -4.74 -25.04
C MET A 701 8.10 -5.70 -25.84
N GLN A 702 8.74 -5.21 -26.91
CA GLN A 702 9.70 -6.01 -27.69
C GLN A 702 10.96 -6.34 -26.88
N MET A 703 11.44 -5.43 -26.03
CA MET A 703 12.55 -5.67 -25.11
C MET A 703 12.26 -6.81 -24.13
N SER A 704 11.04 -6.87 -23.57
CA SER A 704 10.62 -8.02 -22.75
C SER A 704 10.62 -9.33 -23.56
N SER A 705 10.14 -9.29 -24.81
CA SER A 705 10.22 -10.46 -25.71
C SER A 705 11.65 -10.86 -26.05
N PHE A 706 12.59 -9.91 -26.12
CA PHE A 706 14.01 -10.18 -26.33
C PHE A 706 14.61 -10.98 -25.17
N PHE A 707 14.32 -10.62 -23.91
CA PHE A 707 14.79 -11.39 -22.75
C PHE A 707 14.22 -12.81 -22.70
N ASN A 708 12.96 -13.00 -23.09
CA ASN A 708 12.40 -14.34 -23.28
C ASN A 708 13.15 -15.12 -24.38
N GLY A 709 13.51 -14.45 -25.48
CA GLY A 709 14.35 -15.02 -26.54
C GLY A 709 15.77 -15.35 -26.07
N LEU A 710 16.34 -14.54 -25.17
CA LEU A 710 17.66 -14.75 -24.57
C LEU A 710 17.70 -16.01 -23.71
N LEU A 711 16.64 -16.23 -22.91
CA LEU A 711 16.47 -17.45 -22.13
C LEU A 711 16.32 -18.69 -23.02
N LEU A 712 15.55 -18.57 -24.12
CA LEU A 712 15.46 -19.65 -25.11
C LEU A 712 16.82 -19.95 -25.76
N ALA A 713 17.58 -18.91 -26.13
CA ALA A 713 18.92 -19.04 -26.71
C ALA A 713 19.88 -19.76 -25.75
N LEU A 714 19.83 -19.44 -24.44
CA LEU A 714 20.58 -20.14 -23.40
C LEU A 714 20.23 -21.63 -23.34
N CYS A 715 18.93 -21.97 -23.30
CA CYS A 715 18.47 -23.35 -23.24
C CYS A 715 18.84 -24.15 -24.50
N VAL A 716 18.69 -23.57 -25.68
CA VAL A 716 19.04 -24.23 -26.96
C VAL A 716 20.55 -24.45 -27.04
N GLY A 717 21.36 -23.42 -26.75
CA GLY A 717 22.82 -23.53 -26.73
C GLY A 717 23.31 -24.58 -25.73
N GLY A 718 22.75 -24.57 -24.52
CA GLY A 718 23.04 -25.57 -23.48
C GLY A 718 22.63 -26.99 -23.88
N ALA A 719 21.47 -27.17 -24.51
CA ALA A 719 21.02 -28.49 -24.97
C ALA A 719 21.92 -29.07 -26.07
N VAL A 720 22.32 -28.25 -27.06
CA VAL A 720 23.26 -28.66 -28.11
C VAL A 720 24.62 -29.00 -27.51
N SER A 721 25.09 -28.20 -26.55
CA SER A 721 26.33 -28.43 -25.83
C SER A 721 26.35 -29.77 -25.10
N LEU A 722 25.37 -29.99 -24.21
CA LEU A 722 25.28 -31.17 -23.34
C LEU A 722 25.04 -32.48 -24.11
N THR A 723 24.62 -32.40 -25.38
CA THR A 723 24.37 -33.58 -26.22
C THR A 723 25.47 -33.76 -27.27
N LEU A 724 25.50 -32.89 -28.28
CA LEU A 724 26.38 -33.02 -29.43
C LEU A 724 27.84 -32.75 -29.07
N VAL A 725 28.13 -31.65 -28.37
CA VAL A 725 29.52 -31.25 -28.09
C VAL A 725 30.18 -32.19 -27.08
N VAL A 726 29.48 -32.53 -26.00
CA VAL A 726 29.95 -33.52 -25.02
C VAL A 726 30.16 -34.89 -25.67
N TRP A 727 29.25 -35.35 -26.54
CA TRP A 727 29.44 -36.60 -27.27
C TRP A 727 30.70 -36.58 -28.15
N ILE A 728 31.00 -35.45 -28.81
CA ILE A 728 32.22 -35.28 -29.61
C ILE A 728 33.47 -35.32 -28.72
N GLN A 729 33.46 -34.62 -27.58
CA GLN A 729 34.57 -34.60 -26.62
C GLN A 729 34.93 -36.02 -26.16
N ASP A 730 33.93 -36.81 -25.79
CA ASP A 730 34.16 -38.13 -25.19
C ASP A 730 34.41 -39.23 -26.24
N ASN A 731 33.78 -39.18 -27.42
CA ASN A 731 33.85 -40.26 -28.42
C ASN A 731 34.80 -39.97 -29.59
N LYS A 732 35.04 -38.70 -29.94
CA LYS A 732 35.88 -38.31 -31.09
C LYS A 732 37.22 -37.70 -30.68
N GLY A 733 37.41 -37.41 -29.40
CA GLY A 733 38.64 -36.88 -28.81
C GLY A 733 38.57 -35.40 -28.48
N TRP A 734 39.42 -34.99 -27.53
CA TRP A 734 39.48 -33.63 -26.97
C TRP A 734 39.97 -32.56 -27.95
N ASP A 735 40.75 -32.94 -28.97
CA ASP A 735 41.19 -32.02 -30.02
C ASP A 735 39.99 -31.45 -30.80
N LYS A 736 39.11 -32.34 -31.27
CA LYS A 736 37.83 -31.96 -31.91
C LYS A 736 36.85 -31.39 -30.89
N GLY A 737 36.88 -31.90 -29.67
CA GLY A 737 36.06 -31.46 -28.55
C GLY A 737 36.24 -30.00 -28.15
N PHE A 738 37.46 -29.45 -28.25
CA PHE A 738 37.70 -28.01 -28.09
C PHE A 738 37.58 -27.24 -29.41
N GLY A 739 37.91 -27.86 -30.55
CA GLY A 739 37.79 -27.22 -31.86
C GLY A 739 36.35 -26.81 -32.22
N VAL A 740 35.33 -27.58 -31.82
CA VAL A 740 33.93 -27.24 -32.07
C VAL A 740 33.50 -25.96 -31.31
N PRO A 741 33.72 -25.83 -29.98
CA PRO A 741 33.59 -24.56 -29.27
C PRO A 741 34.38 -23.39 -29.88
N THR A 742 35.63 -23.61 -30.30
CA THR A 742 36.43 -22.56 -30.97
C THR A 742 35.75 -22.05 -32.24
N LEU A 743 35.24 -22.96 -33.09
CA LEU A 743 34.50 -22.60 -34.29
C LEU A 743 33.19 -21.86 -33.96
N ALA A 744 32.50 -22.28 -32.91
CA ALA A 744 31.26 -21.64 -32.47
C ALA A 744 31.48 -20.18 -32.04
N ILE A 745 32.51 -19.91 -31.24
CA ILE A 745 32.86 -18.54 -30.84
C ILE A 745 33.31 -17.70 -32.05
N PHE A 746 34.08 -18.29 -32.97
CA PHE A 746 34.46 -17.62 -34.20
C PHE A 746 33.23 -17.21 -35.04
N LEU A 747 32.25 -18.11 -35.19
CA LEU A 747 30.99 -17.83 -35.87
C LEU A 747 30.17 -16.78 -35.10
N ALA A 748 30.12 -16.85 -33.77
CA ALA A 748 29.43 -15.88 -32.92
C ALA A 748 30.00 -14.47 -33.13
N MET A 749 31.33 -14.34 -33.17
CA MET A 749 31.99 -13.07 -33.47
C MET A 749 31.63 -12.50 -34.84
N ILE A 750 31.60 -13.35 -35.88
CA ILE A 750 31.20 -12.92 -37.23
C ILE A 750 29.75 -12.46 -37.24
N VAL A 751 28.83 -13.26 -36.68
CA VAL A 751 27.40 -12.94 -36.61
C VAL A 751 27.19 -11.61 -35.87
N PHE A 752 27.89 -11.42 -34.75
CA PHE A 752 27.84 -10.19 -33.98
C PHE A 752 28.38 -9.00 -34.78
N ALA A 753 29.55 -9.14 -35.43
CA ALA A 753 30.17 -8.07 -36.20
C ALA A 753 29.36 -7.64 -37.43
N VAL A 754 28.65 -8.57 -38.10
CA VAL A 754 27.77 -8.27 -39.25
C VAL A 754 26.65 -7.29 -38.87
N GLY A 755 26.20 -7.29 -37.61
CA GLY A 755 25.17 -6.36 -37.12
C GLY A 755 25.66 -4.94 -36.85
N LEU A 756 26.98 -4.69 -36.82
CA LEU A 756 27.59 -3.40 -36.45
C LEU A 756 26.98 -2.18 -37.15
N PRO A 757 26.71 -2.18 -38.48
CA PRO A 757 26.16 -1.00 -39.14
C PRO A 757 24.75 -0.61 -38.69
N ARG A 758 24.06 -1.50 -37.96
CA ARG A 758 22.64 -1.37 -37.60
C ARG A 758 22.40 -1.41 -36.10
N TYR A 759 23.39 -1.71 -35.26
CA TYR A 759 23.23 -1.66 -33.82
C TYR A 759 23.11 -0.23 -33.29
N ARG A 760 22.34 -0.08 -32.21
CA ARG A 760 22.37 1.11 -31.34
C ARG A 760 23.45 0.88 -30.28
N ILE A 761 24.40 1.80 -30.17
CA ILE A 761 25.51 1.73 -29.20
C ILE A 761 25.26 2.76 -28.12
N HIS A 762 25.21 2.32 -26.85
CA HIS A 762 25.06 3.22 -25.72
C HIS A 762 26.31 4.10 -25.55
N VAL A 763 26.12 5.40 -25.32
CA VAL A 763 27.21 6.35 -25.10
C VAL A 763 27.79 6.16 -23.70
N ILE A 764 29.11 6.15 -23.58
CA ILE A 764 29.81 6.04 -22.30
C ILE A 764 29.57 7.31 -21.48
N GLN A 765 28.90 7.18 -20.34
CA GLN A 765 28.58 8.31 -19.45
C GLN A 765 29.70 8.61 -18.44
N GLY A 766 30.75 7.77 -18.36
CA GLY A 766 31.92 7.96 -17.50
C GLY A 766 31.69 7.67 -16.01
N THR A 767 30.43 7.46 -15.59
CA THR A 767 30.04 7.04 -14.24
C THR A 767 29.31 5.70 -14.29
N SER A 768 29.82 4.69 -13.57
CA SER A 768 29.16 3.40 -13.38
C SER A 768 28.42 3.37 -12.03
N ALA A 769 27.33 2.62 -11.93
CA ALA A 769 26.65 2.39 -10.66
C ALA A 769 27.61 1.85 -9.57
N ILE A 770 28.59 1.03 -9.97
CA ILE A 770 29.62 0.51 -9.06
C ILE A 770 30.49 1.65 -8.50
N THR A 771 30.88 2.61 -9.33
CA THR A 771 31.64 3.78 -8.86
C THR A 771 30.85 4.65 -7.89
N GLU A 772 29.55 4.82 -8.11
CA GLU A 772 28.70 5.58 -7.18
C GLU A 772 28.61 4.91 -5.81
N ILE A 773 28.45 3.58 -5.78
CA ILE A 773 28.42 2.81 -4.53
C ILE A 773 29.76 2.92 -3.79
N ILE A 774 30.88 2.78 -4.50
CA ILE A 774 32.22 2.91 -3.91
C ILE A 774 32.44 4.33 -3.39
N GLN A 775 32.02 5.36 -4.13
CA GLN A 775 32.08 6.75 -3.69
C GLN A 775 31.34 6.96 -2.37
N VAL A 776 30.12 6.43 -2.23
CA VAL A 776 29.33 6.50 -0.98
C VAL A 776 30.04 5.79 0.17
N LEU A 777 30.63 4.61 -0.06
CA LEU A 777 31.38 3.88 0.96
C LEU A 777 32.65 4.64 1.41
N VAL A 778 33.39 5.22 0.46
CA VAL A 778 34.60 5.99 0.75
C VAL A 778 34.25 7.31 1.47
N ALA A 779 33.24 8.03 1.00
CA ALA A 779 32.79 9.28 1.59
C ALA A 779 32.23 9.08 3.00
N SER A 780 31.41 8.04 3.23
CA SER A 780 30.88 7.71 4.56
C SER A 780 31.98 7.30 5.54
N PHE A 781 32.98 6.52 5.09
CA PHE A 781 34.12 6.17 5.93
C PHE A 781 34.98 7.39 6.28
N ARG A 782 35.22 8.29 5.32
CA ARG A 782 35.96 9.53 5.52
C ARG A 782 35.26 10.47 6.50
N ASN A 783 33.93 10.57 6.39
CA ASN A 783 33.09 11.43 7.21
C ASN A 783 32.61 10.74 8.51
N ARG A 784 33.13 9.54 8.84
CA ARG A 784 32.68 8.74 9.98
C ARG A 784 32.73 9.46 11.33
N LYS A 785 33.65 10.42 11.50
CA LYS A 785 33.84 11.20 12.74
C LYS A 785 32.87 12.38 12.89
N LEU A 786 32.14 12.76 11.84
CA LEU A 786 31.19 13.87 11.89
C LEU A 786 29.89 13.46 12.60
N PRO A 787 29.26 14.36 13.38
CA PRO A 787 27.92 14.15 13.92
C PRO A 787 26.91 14.12 12.78
N LEU A 788 25.92 13.22 12.86
CA LEU A 788 24.84 13.15 11.89
C LEU A 788 23.82 14.26 12.24
N PRO A 789 23.39 15.11 11.29
CA PRO A 789 22.29 16.04 11.52
C PRO A 789 21.00 15.33 11.93
N ASP A 790 20.19 15.98 12.78
CA ASP A 790 18.86 15.48 13.18
C ASP A 790 17.78 15.81 12.12
N ASP A 791 18.02 16.80 11.25
CA ASP A 791 17.13 17.18 10.15
C ASP A 791 17.63 16.60 8.80
N PRO A 792 16.85 15.73 8.11
CA PRO A 792 17.23 15.18 6.82
C PRO A 792 17.31 16.23 5.70
N ALA A 793 16.77 17.43 5.88
CA ALA A 793 16.89 18.53 4.92
C ALA A 793 18.30 19.16 4.85
N GLU A 794 19.18 18.87 5.82
CA GLU A 794 20.57 19.35 5.84
C GLU A 794 21.54 18.43 5.06
N LEU A 795 21.05 17.31 4.52
CA LEU A 795 21.84 16.40 3.67
C LEU A 795 21.95 16.94 2.24
N TYR A 796 23.09 16.73 1.60
CA TYR A 796 23.36 17.28 0.27
C TYR A 796 22.50 16.64 -0.83
N GLU A 797 21.62 17.45 -1.42
CA GLU A 797 20.84 17.15 -2.63
C GLU A 797 20.87 18.36 -3.58
N ILE A 798 20.79 18.12 -4.90
CA ILE A 798 20.81 19.20 -5.89
C ILE A 798 19.42 19.87 -5.90
N ASP A 799 19.38 21.21 -5.85
CA ASP A 799 18.13 21.98 -5.95
C ASP A 799 17.33 21.58 -7.20
N LYS A 800 16.03 21.30 -7.02
CA LYS A 800 15.07 20.88 -8.07
C LYS A 800 15.02 21.83 -9.28
N ASP A 801 15.47 23.08 -9.13
CA ASP A 801 15.38 24.12 -10.16
C ASP A 801 16.57 24.16 -11.14
N LYS A 802 17.64 23.38 -10.92
CA LYS A 802 18.87 23.45 -11.75
C LYS A 802 19.07 22.34 -12.78
N GLU A 803 18.29 21.26 -12.75
CA GLU A 803 18.42 20.14 -13.71
C GLU A 803 17.14 19.93 -14.54
N ALA A 804 16.83 20.89 -15.41
CA ALA A 804 15.73 20.78 -16.38
C ALA A 804 16.02 19.81 -17.57
N ALA A 805 16.91 18.82 -17.41
CA ALA A 805 17.32 17.95 -18.52
C ALA A 805 17.63 16.48 -18.17
N THR A 806 17.48 16.02 -16.92
CA THR A 806 17.73 14.60 -16.59
C THR A 806 16.62 14.04 -15.72
N GLU A 807 15.90 13.03 -16.24
CA GLU A 807 14.89 12.24 -15.54
C GLU A 807 15.52 11.34 -14.45
N ALA A 808 16.17 11.93 -13.44
CA ALA A 808 16.66 11.17 -12.28
C ALA A 808 15.52 10.97 -11.28
N GLU A 809 15.10 9.73 -11.04
CA GLU A 809 14.15 9.39 -9.98
C GLU A 809 14.74 9.75 -8.62
N PHE A 810 14.11 10.71 -7.93
CA PHE A 810 14.47 11.07 -6.56
C PHE A 810 13.94 10.01 -5.59
N LEU A 811 14.82 9.42 -4.79
CA LEU A 811 14.46 8.45 -3.75
C LEU A 811 14.29 9.16 -2.39
N PRO A 812 13.17 8.91 -1.67
CA PRO A 812 12.98 9.49 -0.34
C PRO A 812 13.95 8.88 0.67
N HIS A 813 14.46 9.72 1.57
CA HIS A 813 15.41 9.33 2.62
C HIS A 813 14.83 8.25 3.57
N ARG A 814 15.62 7.22 3.89
CA ARG A 814 15.27 6.15 4.84
C ARG A 814 16.23 6.07 6.03
N ASP A 815 15.69 5.84 7.23
CA ASP A 815 16.47 5.72 8.49
C ASP A 815 17.30 4.43 8.64
N ILE A 816 17.43 3.62 7.58
CA ILE A 816 18.15 2.33 7.60
C ILE A 816 19.60 2.56 7.16
N TYR A 817 20.56 1.92 7.85
CA TYR A 817 22.00 2.09 7.61
C TYR A 817 22.50 3.55 7.74
N ARG A 818 22.12 4.23 8.83
CA ARG A 818 22.48 5.63 9.16
C ARG A 818 23.96 6.01 9.06
N PHE A 819 24.87 5.03 9.05
CA PHE A 819 26.29 5.29 8.85
C PHE A 819 26.62 5.71 7.41
N LEU A 820 25.83 5.29 6.42
CA LEU A 820 26.00 5.66 5.00
C LEU A 820 25.58 7.11 4.74
N ASP A 821 24.63 7.64 5.52
CA ASP A 821 24.19 9.05 5.45
C ASP A 821 25.32 10.05 5.72
N LYS A 822 26.38 9.59 6.37
CA LYS A 822 27.59 10.40 6.56
C LYS A 822 28.27 10.81 5.25
N ALA A 823 28.02 10.10 4.15
CA ALA A 823 28.54 10.44 2.84
C ALA A 823 27.92 11.73 2.26
N ALA A 824 26.71 12.11 2.71
CA ALA A 824 25.98 13.28 2.24
C ALA A 824 26.05 14.49 3.20
N ILE A 825 26.91 14.44 4.24
CA ILE A 825 27.11 15.57 5.16
C ILE A 825 27.91 16.68 4.47
N GLN A 826 27.30 17.86 4.35
CA GLN A 826 27.99 19.04 3.87
C GLN A 826 28.98 19.53 4.93
N THR A 827 30.28 19.33 4.70
CA THR A 827 31.32 19.85 5.61
C THR A 827 31.61 21.30 5.24
N THR A 828 30.96 22.23 5.92
CA THR A 828 31.22 23.68 5.82
C THR A 828 32.54 24.01 6.53
N LEU A 829 33.69 23.72 5.91
CA LEU A 829 34.99 24.18 6.41
C LEU A 829 35.76 24.92 5.32
N LEU A 830 35.68 26.25 5.46
CA LEU A 830 36.53 27.33 4.97
C LEU A 830 36.72 27.52 3.46
N GLY A 831 36.21 28.66 2.99
CA GLY A 831 36.90 29.48 2.00
C GLY A 831 36.00 30.05 0.92
N ASN A 832 35.77 31.37 0.97
CA ASN A 832 35.29 32.18 -0.15
C ASN A 832 35.91 31.70 -1.48
N SER A 833 35.10 31.15 -2.37
CA SER A 833 35.37 31.22 -3.80
C SER A 833 34.05 31.19 -4.57
N ASP A 834 33.74 32.32 -5.19
CA ASP A 834 32.63 32.53 -6.12
C ASP A 834 32.83 31.75 -7.44
N LYS A 835 32.88 30.42 -7.36
CA LYS A 835 32.71 29.55 -8.54
C LYS A 835 31.88 28.32 -8.17
N PRO A 836 30.88 27.94 -9.00
CA PRO A 836 30.14 26.70 -8.82
C PRO A 836 31.01 25.54 -9.31
N GLU A 837 32.00 25.13 -8.52
CA GLU A 837 32.69 23.86 -8.77
C GLU A 837 31.81 22.72 -8.27
N THR A 838 31.51 21.76 -9.15
CA THR A 838 30.80 20.53 -8.78
C THR A 838 31.57 19.84 -7.64
N PRO A 839 30.95 19.60 -6.47
CA PRO A 839 31.65 19.02 -5.34
C PRO A 839 32.21 17.64 -5.72
N ASN A 840 33.44 17.34 -5.26
CA ASN A 840 34.10 16.09 -5.59
C ASN A 840 33.28 14.88 -5.07
N PRO A 841 32.82 13.96 -5.95
CA PRO A 841 31.92 12.87 -5.59
C PRO A 841 32.54 11.85 -4.62
N TRP A 842 33.87 11.85 -4.46
CA TRP A 842 34.60 11.03 -3.48
C TRP A 842 34.64 11.63 -2.06
N LYS A 843 34.17 12.87 -1.90
CA LYS A 843 34.14 13.60 -0.63
C LYS A 843 32.72 13.94 -0.18
N LEU A 844 31.81 14.18 -1.13
CA LEU A 844 30.42 14.50 -0.90
C LEU A 844 29.55 13.78 -1.93
N CYS A 845 28.60 12.96 -1.48
CA CYS A 845 27.66 12.23 -2.33
C CYS A 845 26.23 12.78 -2.19
N ARG A 846 25.39 12.58 -3.20
CA ARG A 846 23.97 12.96 -3.17
C ARG A 846 23.15 11.99 -2.32
N VAL A 847 22.05 12.46 -1.71
CA VAL A 847 21.11 11.60 -0.97
C VAL A 847 20.61 10.44 -1.83
N THR A 848 20.25 10.68 -3.10
CA THR A 848 19.83 9.62 -4.04
C THR A 848 20.89 8.53 -4.24
N GLN A 849 22.17 8.89 -4.35
CA GLN A 849 23.27 7.92 -4.46
C GLN A 849 23.44 7.10 -3.16
N VAL A 850 23.25 7.75 -2.01
CA VAL A 850 23.30 7.08 -0.70
C VAL A 850 22.13 6.10 -0.54
N GLU A 851 20.91 6.49 -0.93
CA GLU A 851 19.74 5.62 -0.88
C GLU A 851 19.88 4.42 -1.83
N ASN A 852 20.40 4.62 -3.05
CA ASN A 852 20.75 3.52 -3.95
C ASN A 852 21.73 2.53 -3.31
N ALA A 853 22.78 3.02 -2.64
CA ALA A 853 23.73 2.17 -1.93
C ALA A 853 23.09 1.42 -0.73
N LYS A 854 22.16 2.06 -0.01
CA LYS A 854 21.40 1.43 1.08
C LYS A 854 20.51 0.30 0.59
N ILE A 855 19.82 0.48 -0.55
CA ILE A 855 18.99 -0.56 -1.17
C ILE A 855 19.85 -1.77 -1.48
N ILE A 856 21.00 -1.57 -2.13
CA ILE A 856 21.93 -2.65 -2.48
C ILE A 856 22.48 -3.34 -1.23
N ALA A 857 22.84 -2.57 -0.18
CA ALA A 857 23.27 -3.14 1.10
C ALA A 857 22.17 -4.01 1.74
N GLY A 858 20.90 -3.61 1.61
CA GLY A 858 19.74 -4.39 2.05
C GLY A 858 19.51 -5.67 1.26
N MET A 859 20.01 -5.77 0.01
CA MET A 859 19.91 -6.97 -0.83
C MET A 859 21.04 -7.99 -0.57
N VAL A 860 22.13 -7.60 0.11
CA VAL A 860 23.28 -8.48 0.41
C VAL A 860 22.88 -9.78 1.13
N PRO A 861 22.00 -9.79 2.16
CA PRO A 861 21.60 -11.04 2.80
C PRO A 861 20.92 -12.02 1.84
N ILE A 862 20.10 -11.52 0.92
CA ILE A 862 19.44 -12.34 -0.11
C ILE A 862 20.50 -12.95 -1.02
N PHE A 863 21.47 -12.15 -1.48
CA PHE A 863 22.60 -12.62 -2.26
C PHE A 863 23.39 -13.72 -1.53
N CYS A 864 23.69 -13.54 -0.23
CA CYS A 864 24.38 -14.55 0.57
C CYS A 864 23.64 -15.89 0.63
N CYS A 865 22.31 -15.88 0.73
CA CYS A 865 21.50 -17.10 0.70
C CYS A 865 21.60 -17.84 -0.65
N THR A 866 21.70 -17.10 -1.77
CA THR A 866 21.84 -17.72 -3.10
C THR A 866 23.19 -18.43 -3.31
N ILE A 867 24.24 -18.07 -2.55
CA ILE A 867 25.56 -18.73 -2.63
C ILE A 867 25.44 -20.23 -2.35
N ILE A 868 24.60 -20.62 -1.38
CA ILE A 868 24.38 -22.04 -1.03
C ILE A 868 23.77 -22.79 -2.22
N MET A 869 22.83 -22.19 -2.93
CA MET A 869 22.22 -22.80 -4.13
C MET A 869 23.24 -22.94 -5.26
N THR A 870 24.08 -21.93 -5.49
CA THR A 870 25.16 -21.98 -6.50
C THR A 870 26.18 -23.07 -6.16
N LEU A 871 26.48 -23.28 -4.88
CA LEU A 871 27.36 -24.36 -4.43
C LEU A 871 26.79 -25.73 -4.81
N CYS A 872 25.49 -25.96 -4.57
CA CYS A 872 24.82 -27.20 -4.98
C CYS A 872 24.88 -27.42 -6.50
N LEU A 873 24.69 -26.36 -7.29
CA LEU A 873 24.79 -26.45 -8.75
C LEU A 873 26.22 -26.79 -9.22
N ALA A 874 27.24 -26.24 -8.56
CA ALA A 874 28.64 -26.55 -8.87
C ALA A 874 28.97 -28.03 -8.63
N GLN A 875 28.39 -28.66 -7.59
CA GLN A 875 28.59 -30.10 -7.33
C GLN A 875 28.01 -30.98 -8.44
N LEU A 876 26.89 -30.56 -9.05
CA LEU A 876 26.27 -31.26 -10.17
C LEU A 876 27.18 -31.29 -11.42
N GLN A 877 28.06 -30.30 -11.56
CA GLN A 877 29.01 -30.16 -12.66
C GLN A 877 30.38 -30.82 -12.39
N THR A 878 30.64 -31.29 -11.17
CA THR A 878 31.91 -31.94 -10.79
C THR A 878 31.68 -33.38 -10.36
N PHE A 879 31.43 -33.62 -9.06
CA PHE A 879 31.39 -34.95 -8.49
C PHE A 879 30.25 -35.81 -9.04
N SER A 880 29.10 -35.22 -9.43
CA SER A 880 28.02 -35.99 -10.06
C SER A 880 28.43 -36.58 -11.41
N ILE A 881 29.31 -35.90 -12.16
CA ILE A 881 29.82 -36.38 -13.45
C ILE A 881 30.85 -37.49 -13.23
N GLU A 882 31.76 -37.31 -12.27
CA GLU A 882 32.72 -38.33 -11.85
C GLU A 882 32.01 -39.60 -11.32
N GLN A 883 30.94 -39.43 -10.53
CA GLN A 883 30.08 -40.55 -10.14
C GLN A 883 29.45 -41.22 -11.36
N GLY A 884 28.95 -40.44 -12.32
CA GLY A 884 28.36 -40.95 -13.55
C GLY A 884 29.34 -41.79 -14.40
N LEU A 885 30.65 -41.51 -14.36
CA LEU A 885 31.67 -42.34 -15.02
C LEU A 885 31.76 -43.76 -14.45
N THR A 886 31.37 -43.96 -13.19
CA THR A 886 31.36 -45.28 -12.54
C THR A 886 30.04 -46.05 -12.70
N MET A 887 29.02 -45.41 -13.27
CA MET A 887 27.68 -45.99 -13.44
C MET A 887 27.50 -46.62 -14.83
N ASP A 888 26.51 -47.51 -14.99
CA ASP A 888 26.17 -48.04 -16.31
C ASP A 888 25.45 -46.98 -17.14
N THR A 889 26.07 -46.59 -18.26
CA THR A 889 25.65 -45.50 -19.15
C THR A 889 24.92 -45.98 -20.41
N ARG A 890 24.60 -47.28 -20.47
CA ARG A 890 23.87 -47.89 -21.59
C ARG A 890 22.39 -47.47 -21.58
N VAL A 891 21.97 -46.77 -22.63
CA VAL A 891 20.54 -46.44 -22.85
C VAL A 891 19.89 -47.34 -23.89
N ALA A 892 20.66 -47.78 -24.89
CA ALA A 892 20.25 -48.79 -25.86
C ALA A 892 21.44 -49.71 -26.18
N ASN A 893 21.19 -50.88 -26.79
CA ASN A 893 22.22 -51.87 -27.10
C ASN A 893 23.40 -51.34 -27.94
N SER A 894 23.24 -50.20 -28.62
CA SER A 894 24.27 -49.57 -29.47
C SER A 894 24.67 -48.15 -29.03
N PHE A 895 24.09 -47.59 -27.95
CA PHE A 895 24.32 -46.19 -27.57
C PHE A 895 24.57 -46.02 -26.07
N ASN A 896 25.78 -45.52 -25.75
CA ASN A 896 26.19 -45.13 -24.42
C ASN A 896 26.14 -43.61 -24.31
N ILE A 897 25.40 -43.10 -23.31
CA ILE A 897 25.33 -41.66 -23.05
C ILE A 897 26.57 -41.23 -22.27
N PRO A 898 27.29 -40.18 -22.70
CA PRO A 898 28.41 -39.69 -21.91
C PRO A 898 27.91 -39.08 -20.58
N PRO A 899 28.50 -39.44 -19.42
CA PRO A 899 28.08 -38.96 -18.10
C PRO A 899 27.97 -37.44 -17.95
N ALA A 900 28.85 -36.69 -18.63
CA ALA A 900 28.80 -35.23 -18.63
C ALA A 900 27.54 -34.65 -19.33
N SER A 901 26.74 -35.50 -19.99
CA SER A 901 25.44 -35.16 -20.57
C SER A 901 24.31 -35.22 -19.55
N LEU A 902 24.49 -35.81 -18.36
CA LEU A 902 23.44 -35.94 -17.32
C LEU A 902 22.75 -34.62 -16.95
N PRO A 903 23.44 -33.45 -16.90
CA PRO A 903 22.80 -32.16 -16.69
C PRO A 903 21.79 -31.76 -17.79
N ILE A 904 21.59 -32.55 -18.86
CA ILE A 904 20.52 -32.32 -19.83
C ILE A 904 19.12 -32.49 -19.21
N LEU A 905 18.99 -33.37 -18.21
CA LEU A 905 17.70 -33.62 -17.54
C LEU A 905 17.12 -32.34 -16.91
N PRO A 906 17.85 -31.61 -16.03
CA PRO A 906 17.35 -30.35 -15.49
C PRO A 906 17.14 -29.27 -16.56
N VAL A 907 17.91 -29.27 -17.66
CA VAL A 907 17.69 -28.34 -18.78
C VAL A 907 16.38 -28.64 -19.52
N ILE A 908 16.06 -29.91 -19.78
CA ILE A 908 14.77 -30.32 -20.35
C ILE A 908 13.63 -29.94 -19.40
N PHE A 909 13.79 -30.19 -18.10
CA PHE A 909 12.82 -29.75 -17.11
C PHE A 909 12.65 -28.22 -17.13
N MET A 910 13.71 -27.43 -17.24
CA MET A 910 13.61 -25.96 -17.37
C MET A 910 12.85 -25.55 -18.65
N ILE A 911 13.18 -26.14 -19.80
CA ILE A 911 12.53 -25.86 -21.09
C ILE A 911 11.03 -26.14 -21.05
N ILE A 912 10.61 -27.18 -20.32
CA ILE A 912 9.19 -27.55 -20.20
C ILE A 912 8.51 -26.75 -19.08
N LEU A 913 9.13 -26.69 -17.90
CA LEU A 913 8.55 -26.14 -16.69
C LEU A 913 8.41 -24.63 -16.76
N ILE A 914 9.33 -23.89 -17.40
CA ILE A 914 9.23 -22.43 -17.49
C ILE A 914 8.00 -22.00 -18.32
N PRO A 915 7.77 -22.49 -19.55
CA PRO A 915 6.55 -22.19 -20.28
C PRO A 915 5.28 -22.70 -19.58
N VAL A 916 5.32 -23.88 -18.98
CA VAL A 916 4.20 -24.41 -18.20
C VAL A 916 3.92 -23.51 -17.00
N TYR A 917 4.95 -23.04 -16.31
CA TYR A 917 4.83 -22.13 -15.19
C TYR A 917 4.22 -20.81 -15.67
N ASP A 918 4.77 -20.16 -16.69
CA ASP A 918 4.31 -18.83 -17.13
C ASP A 918 2.96 -18.83 -17.86
N ARG A 919 2.62 -19.91 -18.59
CA ARG A 919 1.40 -19.97 -19.41
C ARG A 919 0.26 -20.76 -18.77
N ILE A 920 0.58 -21.71 -17.91
CA ILE A 920 -0.43 -22.54 -17.24
C ILE A 920 -0.47 -22.15 -15.77
N PHE A 921 0.63 -22.29 -15.02
CA PHE A 921 0.62 -22.07 -13.58
C PHE A 921 0.37 -20.62 -13.20
N VAL A 922 1.02 -19.62 -13.82
CA VAL A 922 0.87 -18.20 -13.49
C VAL A 922 -0.52 -17.70 -13.87
N PRO A 923 -1.10 -18.00 -15.04
CA PRO A 923 -2.46 -17.60 -15.37
C PRO A 923 -3.48 -18.40 -14.56
N TYR A 924 -3.25 -19.68 -14.28
CA TYR A 924 -4.10 -20.49 -13.41
C TYR A 924 -4.00 -20.05 -11.95
N ALA A 925 -2.83 -19.69 -11.45
CA ALA A 925 -2.61 -19.14 -10.13
C ALA A 925 -3.18 -17.73 -10.07
N ARG A 926 -3.04 -16.90 -11.10
CA ARG A 926 -3.72 -15.59 -11.21
C ARG A 926 -5.22 -15.74 -11.36
N ALA A 927 -5.72 -16.80 -11.98
CA ALA A 927 -7.15 -17.08 -12.15
C ALA A 927 -7.73 -17.73 -10.90
N LEU A 928 -6.97 -18.56 -10.19
CA LEU A 928 -7.26 -19.07 -8.86
C LEU A 928 -7.10 -17.99 -7.82
N LEU A 929 -6.20 -17.02 -8.00
CA LEU A 929 -6.05 -15.80 -7.20
C LEU A 929 -6.95 -14.68 -7.70
N ALA A 930 -7.62 -14.81 -8.84
CA ALA A 930 -8.69 -13.94 -9.30
C ALA A 930 -10.04 -14.48 -8.79
N SER A 931 -10.21 -15.80 -8.87
CA SER A 931 -11.22 -16.61 -8.20
C SER A 931 -11.05 -16.59 -6.67
N ALA A 932 -9.82 -16.50 -6.18
CA ALA A 932 -9.45 -16.25 -4.78
C ALA A 932 -9.15 -14.74 -4.54
N ARG A 933 -9.28 -13.88 -5.55
CA ARG A 933 -9.66 -12.47 -5.29
C ARG A 933 -11.16 -12.38 -5.01
N ALA A 934 -11.91 -13.48 -5.19
CA ALA A 934 -13.16 -13.74 -4.49
C ALA A 934 -12.98 -14.59 -3.20
N SER A 935 -11.75 -14.89 -2.74
CA SER A 935 -11.44 -15.61 -1.47
C SER A 935 -10.00 -15.36 -0.97
N PRO A 936 -9.75 -14.47 -0.01
CA PRO A 936 -8.62 -13.53 -0.12
C PRO A 936 -7.25 -13.91 0.49
N THR A 937 -6.83 -15.18 0.53
CA THR A 937 -5.67 -15.62 1.38
C THR A 937 -4.29 -15.84 0.73
N CYS A 938 -4.04 -15.65 -0.57
CA CYS A 938 -2.73 -16.02 -1.14
C CYS A 938 -2.03 -14.90 -1.96
N SER A 939 -1.60 -13.82 -1.29
CA SER A 939 -0.83 -12.73 -1.96
C SER A 939 0.67 -12.74 -1.63
N ALA A 940 1.21 -13.79 -1.00
CA ALA A 940 2.58 -13.81 -0.50
C ALA A 940 3.58 -14.62 -1.35
N LEU A 941 3.15 -15.24 -2.45
CA LEU A 941 3.99 -16.23 -3.18
C LEU A 941 4.47 -15.77 -4.56
N ALA A 942 4.40 -14.48 -4.88
CA ALA A 942 4.77 -13.95 -6.20
C ALA A 942 6.17 -13.32 -6.28
N LEU A 943 7.02 -13.49 -5.26
CA LEU A 943 8.41 -13.05 -5.26
C LEU A 943 9.28 -14.13 -4.59
N ALA A 944 9.44 -15.25 -5.28
CA ALA A 944 10.51 -16.23 -5.11
C ALA A 944 10.74 -16.92 -6.45
#